data_AF-A0A7Y4QN80-F1
#
_entry.id   AF-A0A7Y4QN80-F1
#
_cell.length_a   1.000
_cell.length_b   1.000
_cell.length_c   1.000
_cell.angle_alpha   90.00
_cell.angle_beta   90.00
_cell.angle_gamma   90.00
#
_symmetry.space_group_name_H-M   'P 1'
#
loop_
_entity.id
_entity.type
_entity.pdbx_description
1 polymer ?
#
loop_
_entity_poly.entity_id
_entity_poly.type
_entity_poly.pdbx_seq_one_letter_code
_entity_poly.pdbx_strand_id
1 'polypeptide(L)'
;MALLIAGLALITTDLQAQTDNFDTGTDAGWSKITSPDYPATYSFPTDVFGGKAYRLQGGAAAALTARVLAYRADRLYTNFYVAADIVSWDAGYTNGQVFGLVARASNIDSGLLDAVTFTVRINHVRDSAGSRGRAQIYGFSAGGVGAFVAQDFCTLVSGRKYRFVFSGTNNILTGSIFDLEDLTRPLTSMTGDDAAANSGFAGPPLPDPNAGGYSGIFNLSLDGTDPTTDTTFDNFVASELPPTSVTSPAAPHGMLGIPQVVNRSPASFANFSLAANGISFHASTLTTTNAINTNAIRLYLNNVDVSSGLSITGPTTNAAVSYHGLSSNVVYEAHIELQDALGRKTTNRWTFDTFSDAYLASAHAKNIECEDFDFDGGHFIDDPLPSGYATNDITHSSPINGSGVGYLDLDGTAGVDFFDYDGSPKTDEHDFRFFDSVGTQLGIIAGYYSDGNDPVITPFKHVFDTQRQKYLNADPALLDYVVERTEGGEWLNYTRIFTNSSYYNVYLRYNSGLDQPLVLGVLPSTNNLGMFIVKGSCTLGNNYRYAPLLDVTGKLAVLSLSGTNTIRLTMAAPQSNITKHTTALNYMAFVPALLVESAAQVNGPYTIEPSAIVEPGSRHVTLAAVGNTRFYRLRWDHAVSIKSINLVGGNVELTYQ
;
A
#
# COMPACT_ATOMS: atom_id res chain seq x y z
N MET A 1 35.78 -49.59 42.31
CA MET A 1 34.42 -49.17 41.89
C MET A 1 34.36 -47.65 42.07
N ALA A 2 34.58 -46.90 40.99
CA ALA A 2 34.36 -45.45 40.96
C ALA A 2 33.77 -45.15 39.58
N LEU A 3 32.52 -44.73 39.58
CA LEU A 3 31.70 -44.53 38.38
C LEU A 3 32.02 -43.15 37.80
N LEU A 4 32.53 -43.10 36.57
CA LEU A 4 32.73 -41.88 35.81
C LEU A 4 31.41 -41.54 35.11
N ILE A 5 30.74 -40.46 35.51
CA ILE A 5 29.59 -39.91 34.79
C ILE A 5 30.15 -38.93 33.74
N ALA A 6 30.16 -39.33 32.48
CA ALA A 6 30.39 -38.44 31.35
C ALA A 6 29.08 -37.74 31.01
N GLY A 7 28.99 -36.43 31.28
CA GLY A 7 27.90 -35.60 30.80
C GLY A 7 28.00 -35.43 29.29
N LEU A 8 27.03 -35.98 28.55
CA LEU A 8 26.83 -35.67 27.14
C LEU A 8 26.27 -34.25 27.05
N ALA A 9 27.10 -33.29 26.66
CA ALA A 9 26.61 -31.99 26.22
C ALA A 9 25.88 -32.21 24.88
N LEU A 10 24.56 -32.07 24.88
CA LEU A 10 23.78 -31.93 23.66
C LEU A 10 24.22 -30.64 22.97
N ILE A 11 25.07 -30.77 21.95
CA ILE A 11 25.26 -29.73 20.94
C ILE A 11 24.00 -29.77 20.10
N THR A 12 23.06 -28.85 20.35
CA THR A 12 22.00 -28.55 19.40
C THR A 12 22.67 -27.90 18.19
N THR A 13 22.90 -28.65 17.13
CA THR A 13 23.27 -28.07 15.84
C THR A 13 22.05 -27.33 15.31
N ASP A 14 22.03 -26.00 15.42
CA ASP A 14 21.11 -25.19 14.62
C ASP A 14 21.36 -25.54 13.15
N LEU A 15 20.39 -26.21 12.53
CA LEU A 15 20.50 -26.67 11.14
C LEU A 15 20.37 -25.47 10.20
N GLN A 16 21.29 -25.38 9.24
CA GLN A 16 21.39 -24.25 8.32
C GLN A 16 20.15 -24.13 7.43
N ALA A 17 19.68 -22.90 7.22
CA ALA A 17 18.64 -22.58 6.24
C ALA A 17 19.03 -23.05 4.83
N GLN A 18 18.06 -23.48 4.04
CA GLN A 18 18.28 -23.72 2.61
C GLN A 18 18.10 -22.40 1.86
N THR A 19 19.10 -21.99 1.10
CA THR A 19 19.07 -20.77 0.30
C THR A 19 19.48 -21.06 -1.12
N ASP A 20 18.94 -20.30 -2.07
CA ASP A 20 19.40 -20.28 -3.45
C ASP A 20 19.09 -18.93 -4.09
N ASN A 21 20.10 -18.28 -4.66
CA ASN A 21 19.95 -17.05 -5.44
C ASN A 21 19.91 -17.32 -6.96
N PHE A 22 19.96 -18.59 -7.38
CA PHE A 22 19.84 -19.06 -8.77
C PHE A 22 20.88 -18.52 -9.77
N ASP A 23 21.81 -17.67 -9.34
CA ASP A 23 22.88 -17.09 -10.15
C ASP A 23 23.82 -18.14 -10.77
N THR A 24 23.89 -19.34 -10.19
CA THR A 24 24.65 -20.46 -10.77
C THR A 24 24.08 -20.92 -12.12
N GLY A 25 22.81 -20.62 -12.39
CA GLY A 25 22.10 -21.05 -13.59
C GLY A 25 21.78 -22.53 -13.61
N THR A 26 21.72 -23.16 -12.44
CA THR A 26 21.37 -24.57 -12.27
C THR A 26 20.38 -24.74 -11.12
N ASP A 27 19.55 -25.77 -11.18
CA ASP A 27 18.64 -26.18 -10.10
C ASP A 27 19.23 -27.35 -9.31
N ALA A 28 20.57 -27.40 -9.20
CA ALA A 28 21.25 -28.44 -8.43
C ALA A 28 20.78 -28.42 -6.97
N GLY A 29 20.26 -29.56 -6.49
CA GLY A 29 19.68 -29.68 -5.15
C GLY A 29 18.19 -29.38 -5.05
N TRP A 30 17.53 -29.03 -6.17
CA TRP A 30 16.08 -28.90 -6.25
C TRP A 30 15.44 -30.14 -6.85
N SER A 31 14.32 -30.54 -6.26
CA SER A 31 13.38 -31.49 -6.85
C SER A 31 12.25 -30.73 -7.55
N LYS A 32 11.61 -31.41 -8.49
CA LYS A 32 10.64 -30.82 -9.43
C LYS A 32 9.50 -31.81 -9.66
N ILE A 33 8.33 -31.30 -10.01
CA ILE A 33 7.28 -32.17 -10.55
C ILE A 33 7.77 -32.77 -11.88
N THR A 34 7.68 -34.09 -12.02
CA THR A 34 8.09 -34.81 -13.25
C THR A 34 6.92 -35.50 -13.96
N SER A 35 5.70 -35.26 -13.50
CA SER A 35 4.50 -35.89 -14.06
C SER A 35 4.23 -35.38 -15.49
N PRO A 36 3.96 -36.27 -16.46
CA PRO A 36 3.61 -35.87 -17.82
C PRO A 36 2.25 -35.15 -17.89
N ASP A 37 1.40 -35.32 -16.88
CA ASP A 37 0.11 -34.61 -16.76
C ASP A 37 0.29 -33.13 -16.42
N TYR A 38 1.50 -32.73 -16.00
CA TYR A 38 1.86 -31.35 -15.65
C TYR A 38 3.15 -30.95 -16.36
N PRO A 39 3.11 -30.69 -17.69
CA PRO A 39 4.29 -30.30 -18.45
C PRO A 39 4.90 -29.01 -17.89
N ALA A 40 6.16 -29.08 -17.49
CA ALA A 40 6.89 -27.97 -16.89
C ALA A 40 8.21 -27.71 -17.62
N THR A 41 8.52 -26.44 -17.86
CA THR A 41 9.83 -25.99 -18.34
C THR A 41 10.49 -25.15 -17.27
N TYR A 42 11.75 -25.47 -16.99
CA TYR A 42 12.58 -24.84 -15.97
C TYR A 42 13.77 -24.19 -16.67
N SER A 43 13.98 -22.89 -16.45
CA SER A 43 15.06 -22.16 -17.12
C SER A 43 15.63 -21.05 -16.25
N PHE A 44 16.79 -20.53 -16.64
CA PHE A 44 17.52 -19.51 -15.89
C PHE A 44 17.74 -18.25 -16.74
N PRO A 45 16.68 -17.45 -16.98
CA PRO A 45 16.82 -16.17 -17.66
C PRO A 45 17.87 -15.31 -16.95
N THR A 46 18.64 -14.60 -17.76
CA THR A 46 19.69 -13.70 -17.26
C THR A 46 19.07 -12.34 -17.01
N ASP A 47 19.38 -11.73 -15.86
CA ASP A 47 18.96 -10.37 -15.58
C ASP A 47 19.85 -9.35 -16.32
N VAL A 48 19.51 -8.06 -16.20
CA VAL A 48 20.25 -6.98 -16.87
C VAL A 48 21.68 -6.77 -16.33
N PHE A 49 22.01 -7.38 -15.19
CA PHE A 49 23.32 -7.31 -14.52
C PHE A 49 24.16 -8.58 -14.72
N GLY A 50 23.66 -9.56 -15.46
CA GLY A 50 24.35 -10.83 -15.71
C GLY A 50 24.08 -11.91 -14.66
N GLY A 51 23.29 -11.62 -13.62
CA GLY A 51 22.74 -12.58 -12.68
C GLY A 51 21.68 -13.46 -13.34
N LYS A 52 21.19 -14.47 -12.63
CA LYS A 52 20.17 -15.39 -13.14
C LYS A 52 19.07 -15.59 -12.11
N ALA A 53 17.85 -15.74 -12.61
CA ALA A 53 16.68 -16.05 -11.79
C ALA A 53 16.04 -17.36 -12.27
N TYR A 54 15.24 -18.02 -11.44
CA TYR A 54 14.63 -19.30 -11.76
C TYR A 54 13.22 -19.14 -12.32
N ARG A 55 13.06 -19.42 -13.62
CA ARG A 55 11.79 -19.31 -14.34
C ARG A 55 11.10 -20.67 -14.43
N LEU A 56 9.87 -20.71 -13.94
CA LEU A 56 8.96 -21.85 -13.97
C LEU A 56 7.84 -21.57 -14.97
N GLN A 57 7.80 -22.36 -16.04
CA GLN A 57 6.77 -22.24 -17.08
C GLN A 57 5.92 -23.51 -17.12
N GLY A 58 4.61 -23.35 -16.95
CA GLY A 58 3.63 -24.41 -16.99
C GLY A 58 2.93 -24.48 -18.34
N GLY A 59 3.01 -25.64 -18.97
CA GLY A 59 2.16 -25.99 -20.10
C GLY A 59 0.87 -26.67 -19.63
N ALA A 60 -0.12 -26.75 -20.51
CA ALA A 60 -1.32 -27.52 -20.27
C ALA A 60 -1.24 -28.90 -20.92
N ALA A 61 -1.66 -29.92 -20.19
CA ALA A 61 -1.91 -31.25 -20.73
C ALA A 61 -3.38 -31.64 -20.48
N ALA A 62 -4.02 -32.23 -21.49
CA ALA A 62 -5.40 -32.71 -21.41
C ALA A 62 -6.40 -31.65 -20.87
N ALA A 63 -7.31 -32.05 -19.99
CA ALA A 63 -8.32 -31.20 -19.34
C ALA A 63 -7.83 -30.63 -17.99
N LEU A 64 -6.52 -30.65 -17.72
CA LEU A 64 -5.91 -30.17 -16.48
C LEU A 64 -5.23 -28.83 -16.70
N THR A 65 -5.31 -27.94 -15.72
CA THR A 65 -4.62 -26.66 -15.73
C THR A 65 -3.13 -26.82 -15.38
N ALA A 66 -2.29 -25.89 -15.86
CA ALA A 66 -0.85 -25.93 -15.59
C ALA A 66 -0.55 -25.98 -14.08
N ARG A 67 0.46 -26.78 -13.71
CA ARG A 67 1.07 -26.80 -12.37
C ARG A 67 2.56 -27.02 -12.52
N VAL A 68 3.34 -26.15 -11.90
CA VAL A 68 4.79 -26.25 -11.88
C VAL A 68 5.27 -25.92 -10.49
N LEU A 69 6.16 -26.77 -9.98
CA LEU A 69 6.66 -26.65 -8.61
C LEU A 69 8.12 -27.08 -8.59
N ALA A 70 8.93 -26.32 -7.86
CA ALA A 70 10.29 -26.69 -7.50
C ALA A 70 10.44 -26.58 -5.99
N TYR A 71 11.07 -27.57 -5.35
CA TYR A 71 11.17 -27.66 -3.90
C TYR A 71 12.49 -28.23 -3.42
N ARG A 72 12.78 -27.97 -2.15
CA ARG A 72 13.94 -28.50 -1.44
C ARG A 72 13.57 -29.83 -0.78
N ALA A 73 13.99 -30.93 -1.39
CA ALA A 73 13.74 -32.29 -0.91
C ALA A 73 14.70 -32.75 0.19
N ASP A 74 15.69 -31.93 0.53
CA ASP A 74 16.72 -32.20 1.53
C ASP A 74 16.28 -31.86 2.96
N ARG A 75 15.10 -31.24 3.14
CA ARG A 75 14.60 -30.86 4.47
C ARG A 75 13.07 -30.86 4.57
N LEU A 76 12.58 -31.49 5.64
CA LEU A 76 11.17 -31.43 6.06
C LEU A 76 11.00 -30.40 7.17
N TYR A 77 9.89 -29.67 7.12
CA TYR A 77 9.54 -28.59 8.05
C TYR A 77 8.14 -28.82 8.63
N THR A 78 8.04 -28.76 9.97
CA THR A 78 6.77 -28.63 10.68
C THR A 78 6.47 -27.15 10.91
N ASN A 79 7.35 -26.45 11.62
CA ASN A 79 7.44 -24.99 11.58
C ASN A 79 8.30 -24.56 10.39
N PHE A 80 7.95 -23.44 9.78
CA PHE A 80 8.66 -22.96 8.60
C PHE A 80 8.68 -21.44 8.50
N TYR A 81 9.69 -20.96 7.79
CA TYR A 81 9.81 -19.65 7.18
C TYR A 81 10.31 -19.87 5.76
N VAL A 82 9.53 -19.48 4.77
CA VAL A 82 9.85 -19.56 3.34
C VAL A 82 9.76 -18.16 2.77
N ALA A 83 10.74 -17.75 1.99
CA ALA A 83 10.66 -16.48 1.27
C ALA A 83 11.36 -16.57 -0.09
N ALA A 84 10.85 -15.83 -1.06
CA ALA A 84 11.46 -15.69 -2.37
C ALA A 84 11.09 -14.33 -2.97
N ASP A 85 11.93 -13.84 -3.87
CA ASP A 85 11.64 -12.69 -4.69
C ASP A 85 10.88 -13.14 -5.94
N ILE A 86 9.84 -12.39 -6.30
CA ILE A 86 9.06 -12.57 -7.52
C ILE A 86 9.50 -11.43 -8.42
N VAL A 87 10.24 -11.76 -9.48
CA VAL A 87 10.94 -10.77 -10.31
C VAL A 87 10.26 -10.48 -11.64
N SER A 88 9.47 -11.43 -12.15
CA SER A 88 8.60 -11.24 -13.31
C SER A 88 7.56 -12.35 -13.42
N TRP A 89 6.47 -12.08 -14.12
CA TRP A 89 5.42 -13.05 -14.42
C TRP A 89 4.71 -12.69 -15.73
N ASP A 90 3.99 -13.64 -16.33
CA ASP A 90 3.08 -13.34 -17.43
C ASP A 90 1.93 -12.46 -16.92
N ALA A 91 1.92 -11.20 -17.37
CA ALA A 91 0.92 -10.19 -17.01
C ALA A 91 -0.29 -10.18 -17.98
N GLY A 92 -0.40 -11.15 -18.88
CA GLY A 92 -1.60 -11.37 -19.69
C GLY A 92 -2.82 -11.61 -18.81
N TYR A 93 -3.98 -11.07 -19.20
CA TYR A 93 -5.22 -11.12 -18.41
C TYR A 93 -6.11 -12.34 -18.73
N THR A 94 -5.71 -13.18 -19.69
CA THR A 94 -6.47 -14.34 -20.19
C THR A 94 -6.17 -15.66 -19.47
N ASN A 95 -5.07 -15.70 -18.72
CA ASN A 95 -4.72 -16.82 -17.85
C ASN A 95 -5.30 -16.60 -16.44
N GLY A 96 -5.63 -17.67 -15.73
CA GLY A 96 -5.96 -17.63 -14.29
C GLY A 96 -4.75 -18.00 -13.45
N GLN A 97 -3.60 -17.42 -13.79
CA GLN A 97 -2.33 -17.73 -13.13
C GLN A 97 -2.36 -17.37 -11.66
N VAL A 98 -1.79 -18.28 -10.88
CA VAL A 98 -1.50 -18.18 -9.46
C VAL A 98 -0.04 -18.54 -9.27
N PHE A 99 0.68 -17.78 -8.46
CA PHE A 99 2.04 -18.11 -8.08
C PHE A 99 2.29 -17.77 -6.61
N GLY A 100 3.31 -18.38 -6.05
CA GLY A 100 3.73 -18.06 -4.70
C GLY A 100 4.64 -19.10 -4.07
N LEU A 101 4.50 -19.23 -2.76
CA LEU A 101 5.32 -20.07 -1.90
C LEU A 101 4.52 -21.27 -1.42
N VAL A 102 5.17 -22.43 -1.39
CA VAL A 102 4.59 -23.67 -0.89
C VAL A 102 5.38 -24.16 0.33
N ALA A 103 4.67 -24.64 1.34
CA ALA A 103 5.22 -25.22 2.55
C ALA A 103 4.45 -26.47 2.95
N ARG A 104 5.05 -27.29 3.82
CA ARG A 104 4.51 -28.60 4.26
C ARG A 104 4.07 -29.50 3.10
N ALA A 105 4.75 -29.40 1.97
CA ALA A 105 4.37 -30.11 0.76
C ALA A 105 4.72 -31.59 0.84
N SER A 106 3.78 -32.43 0.40
CA SER A 106 3.96 -33.87 0.17
C SER A 106 3.18 -34.29 -1.08
N ASN A 107 3.37 -35.54 -1.54
CA ASN A 107 2.73 -36.07 -2.75
C ASN A 107 2.94 -35.19 -4.01
N ILE A 108 4.13 -34.58 -4.12
CA ILE A 108 4.46 -33.61 -5.17
C ILE A 108 4.64 -34.30 -6.53
N ASP A 109 5.41 -35.38 -6.59
CA ASP A 109 5.76 -36.05 -7.86
C ASP A 109 4.56 -36.70 -8.56
N SER A 110 3.55 -37.14 -7.80
CA SER A 110 2.29 -37.66 -8.35
C SER A 110 1.37 -36.56 -8.87
N GLY A 111 1.67 -35.29 -8.57
CA GLY A 111 0.82 -34.14 -8.83
C GLY A 111 -0.47 -34.08 -8.00
N LEU A 112 -0.66 -35.05 -7.08
CA LEU A 112 -1.71 -35.06 -6.06
C LEU A 112 -1.23 -34.28 -4.83
N LEU A 113 -0.78 -33.04 -5.06
CA LEU A 113 -0.16 -32.18 -4.07
C LEU A 113 -1.00 -32.08 -2.78
N ASP A 114 -0.36 -32.30 -1.64
CA ASP A 114 -0.86 -31.93 -0.31
C ASP A 114 0.09 -30.87 0.25
N ALA A 115 -0.38 -29.64 0.50
CA ALA A 115 0.48 -28.54 0.94
C ALA A 115 -0.31 -27.38 1.55
N VAL A 116 0.38 -26.44 2.22
CA VAL A 116 -0.13 -25.09 2.50
C VAL A 116 0.60 -24.09 1.63
N THR A 117 -0.10 -23.07 1.16
CA THR A 117 0.44 -22.10 0.20
C THR A 117 0.13 -20.67 0.60
N PHE A 118 1.03 -19.77 0.23
CA PHE A 118 0.78 -18.33 0.19
C PHE A 118 0.97 -17.84 -1.23
N THR A 119 -0.06 -17.19 -1.77
CA THR A 119 -0.19 -17.00 -3.21
C THR A 119 -0.72 -15.62 -3.57
N VAL A 120 -0.48 -15.23 -4.83
CA VAL A 120 -1.28 -14.23 -5.52
C VAL A 120 -1.87 -14.85 -6.77
N ARG A 121 -3.20 -14.71 -6.91
CA ARG A 121 -3.93 -14.91 -8.16
C ARG A 121 -4.00 -13.57 -8.87
N ILE A 122 -3.24 -13.41 -9.96
CA ILE A 122 -3.06 -12.10 -10.60
C ILE A 122 -4.32 -11.60 -11.33
N ASN A 123 -5.11 -12.50 -11.91
CA ASN A 123 -6.30 -12.16 -12.70
C ASN A 123 -7.59 -12.71 -12.06
N HIS A 124 -7.81 -12.39 -10.79
CA HIS A 124 -9.00 -12.82 -10.08
C HIS A 124 -10.27 -12.17 -10.65
N VAL A 125 -10.26 -10.85 -10.82
CA VAL A 125 -11.27 -10.13 -11.61
C VAL A 125 -10.62 -9.73 -12.94
N ARG A 126 -11.34 -9.89 -14.04
CA ARG A 126 -10.84 -9.60 -15.40
C ARG A 126 -11.97 -9.17 -16.32
N ASP A 127 -11.73 -8.14 -17.11
CA ASP A 127 -12.59 -7.71 -18.22
C ASP A 127 -11.75 -7.03 -19.32
N SER A 128 -12.37 -6.39 -20.31
CA SER A 128 -11.63 -5.72 -21.40
C SER A 128 -10.85 -4.47 -20.95
N ALA A 129 -11.07 -3.97 -19.74
CA ALA A 129 -10.36 -2.83 -19.16
C ALA A 129 -9.11 -3.23 -18.35
N GLY A 130 -8.98 -4.50 -17.94
CA GLY A 130 -7.79 -4.99 -17.25
C GLY A 130 -8.03 -6.16 -16.31
N SER A 131 -7.24 -6.25 -15.24
CA SER A 131 -7.36 -7.28 -14.22
C SER A 131 -7.05 -6.77 -12.80
N ARG A 132 -7.59 -7.47 -11.80
CA ARG A 132 -7.36 -7.23 -10.37
C ARG A 132 -6.96 -8.53 -9.68
N GLY A 133 -5.95 -8.46 -8.83
CA GLY A 133 -5.39 -9.62 -8.14
C GLY A 133 -5.99 -9.87 -6.76
N ARG A 134 -5.70 -11.05 -6.21
CA ARG A 134 -6.06 -11.46 -4.85
C ARG A 134 -4.89 -12.23 -4.23
N ALA A 135 -4.48 -11.83 -3.02
CA ALA A 135 -3.53 -12.58 -2.20
C ALA A 135 -4.29 -13.57 -1.30
N GLN A 136 -3.78 -14.79 -1.15
CA GLN A 136 -4.50 -15.86 -0.45
C GLN A 136 -3.55 -16.81 0.28
N ILE A 137 -3.96 -17.25 1.46
CA ILE A 137 -3.45 -18.45 2.14
C ILE A 137 -4.52 -19.52 2.00
N TYR A 138 -4.16 -20.64 1.38
CA TYR A 138 -4.99 -21.83 1.27
C TYR A 138 -4.10 -23.05 1.10
N GLY A 139 -4.65 -24.24 1.27
CA GLY A 139 -3.89 -25.47 1.02
C GLY A 139 -4.41 -26.29 -0.14
N PHE A 140 -3.64 -27.31 -0.48
CA PHE A 140 -4.02 -28.37 -1.40
C PHE A 140 -4.22 -29.65 -0.62
N SER A 141 -5.19 -30.46 -1.06
CA SER A 141 -5.25 -31.86 -0.65
C SER A 141 -5.59 -32.76 -1.83
N ALA A 142 -4.81 -33.83 -2.00
CA ALA A 142 -4.85 -34.74 -3.14
C ALA A 142 -4.88 -34.01 -4.51
N GLY A 143 -4.20 -32.87 -4.62
CA GLY A 143 -4.18 -32.03 -5.81
C GLY A 143 -5.43 -31.17 -6.04
N GLY A 144 -6.43 -31.20 -5.16
CA GLY A 144 -7.55 -30.24 -5.18
C GLY A 144 -7.24 -29.00 -4.35
N VAL A 145 -7.78 -27.84 -4.74
CA VAL A 145 -7.75 -26.63 -3.89
C VAL A 145 -8.61 -26.91 -2.65
N GLY A 146 -7.97 -26.82 -1.49
CA GLY A 146 -8.60 -26.96 -0.18
C GLY A 146 -9.14 -25.63 0.35
N ALA A 147 -9.52 -25.62 1.63
CA ALA A 147 -10.11 -24.45 2.28
C ALA A 147 -9.16 -23.24 2.33
N PHE A 148 -9.75 -22.05 2.20
CA PHE A 148 -9.05 -20.77 2.39
C PHE A 148 -8.88 -20.48 3.88
N VAL A 149 -7.66 -20.12 4.25
CA VAL A 149 -7.27 -19.73 5.62
C VAL A 149 -7.31 -18.21 5.78
N ALA A 150 -6.90 -17.48 4.74
CA ALA A 150 -6.98 -16.02 4.67
C ALA A 150 -6.97 -15.56 3.21
N GLN A 151 -7.55 -14.39 2.93
CA GLN A 151 -7.51 -13.77 1.61
C GLN A 151 -7.65 -12.25 1.70
N ASP A 152 -7.16 -11.53 0.70
CA ASP A 152 -7.40 -10.10 0.54
C ASP A 152 -7.21 -9.73 -0.94
N PHE A 153 -7.86 -8.67 -1.41
CA PHE A 153 -7.51 -8.11 -2.72
C PHE A 153 -6.06 -7.65 -2.68
N CYS A 154 -5.27 -8.04 -3.68
CA CYS A 154 -3.91 -7.58 -3.81
C CYS A 154 -3.54 -7.54 -5.28
N THR A 155 -3.44 -6.34 -5.84
CA THR A 155 -2.98 -6.20 -7.23
C THR A 155 -1.51 -5.80 -7.26
N LEU A 156 -0.69 -6.68 -7.82
CA LEU A 156 0.72 -6.41 -8.08
C LEU A 156 0.88 -5.63 -9.38
N VAL A 157 1.85 -4.72 -9.39
CA VAL A 157 2.15 -3.88 -10.56
C VAL A 157 3.16 -4.59 -11.43
N SER A 158 2.80 -4.87 -12.69
CA SER A 158 3.72 -5.50 -13.64
C SER A 158 5.03 -4.70 -13.79
N GLY A 159 6.16 -5.41 -13.79
CA GLY A 159 7.50 -4.82 -13.84
C GLY A 159 8.07 -4.38 -12.47
N ARG A 160 7.26 -4.34 -11.41
CA ARG A 160 7.77 -4.27 -10.02
C ARG A 160 8.24 -5.66 -9.57
N LYS A 161 9.18 -5.66 -8.63
CA LYS A 161 9.66 -6.88 -7.98
C LYS A 161 9.17 -6.90 -6.55
N TYR A 162 8.81 -8.09 -6.06
CA TYR A 162 8.23 -8.26 -4.74
C TYR A 162 8.96 -9.33 -3.98
N ARG A 163 8.98 -9.25 -2.65
CA ARG A 163 9.41 -10.33 -1.79
C ARG A 163 8.22 -10.93 -1.07
N PHE A 164 7.98 -12.22 -1.28
CA PHE A 164 6.96 -12.95 -0.55
C PHE A 164 7.63 -13.61 0.65
N VAL A 165 6.93 -13.57 1.79
CA VAL A 165 7.33 -14.25 3.02
C VAL A 165 6.14 -15.07 3.49
N PHE A 166 6.35 -16.34 3.75
CA PHE A 166 5.35 -17.25 4.27
C PHE A 166 5.91 -18.03 5.46
N SER A 167 5.27 -17.94 6.61
CA SER A 167 5.70 -18.62 7.82
C SER A 167 4.56 -19.36 8.50
N GLY A 168 4.89 -20.49 9.11
CA GLY A 168 3.96 -21.29 9.90
C GLY A 168 4.58 -21.67 11.24
N THR A 169 3.87 -21.41 12.33
CA THR A 169 4.19 -21.91 13.67
C THR A 169 2.99 -22.68 14.20
N ASN A 170 3.14 -23.99 14.39
CA ASN A 170 2.02 -24.89 14.66
C ASN A 170 0.93 -24.69 13.59
N ASN A 171 -0.30 -24.36 13.99
CA ASN A 171 -1.43 -24.13 13.11
C ASN A 171 -1.57 -22.69 12.58
N ILE A 172 -0.73 -21.77 13.05
CA ILE A 172 -0.83 -20.35 12.66
C ILE A 172 0.03 -20.09 11.44
N LEU A 173 -0.62 -19.70 10.35
CA LEU A 173 -0.02 -19.35 9.07
C LEU A 173 -0.01 -17.84 8.89
N THR A 174 1.11 -17.26 8.45
CA THR A 174 1.23 -15.84 8.14
C THR A 174 1.94 -15.64 6.82
N GLY A 175 1.29 -14.92 5.90
CA GLY A 175 1.83 -14.53 4.60
C GLY A 175 1.97 -13.01 4.52
N SER A 176 3.09 -12.54 3.98
CA SER A 176 3.36 -11.11 3.79
C SER A 176 3.99 -10.84 2.42
N ILE A 177 3.57 -9.76 1.77
CA ILE A 177 4.12 -9.28 0.49
C ILE A 177 4.80 -7.95 0.74
N PHE A 178 6.05 -7.83 0.32
CA PHE A 178 6.84 -6.60 0.35
C PHE A 178 7.12 -6.13 -1.07
N ASP A 179 7.10 -4.82 -1.32
CA ASP A 179 7.82 -4.26 -2.47
C ASP A 179 9.32 -4.48 -2.20
N LEU A 180 10.12 -4.92 -3.17
CA LEU A 180 11.56 -5.03 -2.96
C LEU A 180 12.23 -3.67 -2.75
N GLU A 181 11.57 -2.58 -3.17
CA GLU A 181 11.94 -1.22 -2.79
C GLU A 181 11.44 -0.83 -1.39
N ASP A 182 10.74 -1.69 -0.64
CA ASP A 182 10.47 -1.44 0.78
C ASP A 182 10.29 -2.72 1.60
N LEU A 183 11.41 -3.21 2.13
CA LEU A 183 11.45 -4.39 2.99
C LEU A 183 11.25 -4.08 4.47
N THR A 184 11.04 -2.80 4.83
CA THR A 184 10.87 -2.40 6.23
C THR A 184 9.44 -2.59 6.73
N ARG A 185 8.46 -2.66 5.81
CA ARG A 185 7.04 -2.84 6.10
C ARG A 185 6.37 -3.54 4.90
N PRO A 186 5.55 -4.58 5.13
CA PRO A 186 4.85 -5.24 4.03
C PRO A 186 3.74 -4.36 3.46
N LEU A 187 3.46 -4.51 2.16
CA LEU A 187 2.26 -3.99 1.51
C LEU A 187 1.00 -4.67 2.07
N THR A 188 1.08 -5.97 2.32
CA THR A 188 0.01 -6.73 2.97
C THR A 188 0.58 -7.82 3.85
N SER A 189 -0.12 -8.09 4.96
CA SER A 189 0.13 -9.24 5.81
C SER A 189 -1.21 -9.84 6.22
N MET A 190 -1.31 -11.16 6.11
CA MET A 190 -2.50 -11.91 6.50
C MET A 190 -2.10 -13.11 7.33
N THR A 191 -2.91 -13.39 8.35
CA THR A 191 -2.71 -14.48 9.30
C THR A 191 -4.00 -15.26 9.41
N GLY A 192 -3.89 -16.58 9.45
CA GLY A 192 -5.03 -17.44 9.76
C GLY A 192 -4.60 -18.76 10.41
N ASP A 193 -5.60 -19.53 10.79
CA ASP A 193 -5.44 -20.78 11.53
C ASP A 193 -5.86 -21.97 10.66
N ASP A 194 -4.91 -22.86 10.36
CA ASP A 194 -5.15 -24.05 9.52
C ASP A 194 -5.95 -25.16 10.25
N ALA A 195 -6.17 -25.05 11.56
CA ALA A 195 -7.06 -25.94 12.31
C ALA A 195 -8.54 -25.60 12.04
N ALA A 196 -8.86 -24.33 11.79
CA ALA A 196 -10.23 -23.90 11.47
C ALA A 196 -10.69 -24.44 10.10
N ALA A 197 -9.77 -24.58 9.15
CA ALA A 197 -10.02 -25.21 7.84
C ALA A 197 -10.54 -26.66 7.95
N ASN A 198 -10.24 -27.36 9.05
CA ASN A 198 -10.73 -28.73 9.32
C ASN A 198 -12.14 -28.76 9.96
N SER A 199 -12.77 -27.60 10.23
CA SER A 199 -13.98 -27.51 11.07
C SER A 199 -15.28 -27.13 10.35
N GLY A 200 -15.29 -26.98 9.01
CA GLY A 200 -16.54 -26.75 8.27
C GLY A 200 -16.45 -25.98 6.95
N PHE A 201 -15.25 -25.70 6.44
CA PHE A 201 -15.09 -25.10 5.11
C PHE A 201 -15.30 -26.15 4.02
N ALA A 202 -15.92 -25.77 2.90
CA ALA A 202 -16.12 -26.65 1.76
C ALA A 202 -14.77 -26.97 1.08
N GLY A 203 -14.07 -28.00 1.57
CA GLY A 203 -12.81 -28.46 1.01
C GLY A 203 -12.25 -29.67 1.78
N PRO A 204 -11.37 -30.47 1.16
CA PRO A 204 -10.64 -31.53 1.88
C PRO A 204 -9.76 -30.93 3.01
N PRO A 205 -9.50 -31.70 4.09
CA PRO A 205 -8.70 -31.23 5.23
C PRO A 205 -7.29 -30.82 4.81
N LEU A 206 -6.74 -29.80 5.46
CA LEU A 206 -5.36 -29.36 5.24
C LEU A 206 -4.35 -30.41 5.75
N PRO A 207 -3.10 -30.43 5.24
CA PRO A 207 -2.06 -31.31 5.77
C PRO A 207 -1.92 -31.18 7.28
N ASP A 208 -1.70 -32.30 7.99
CA ASP A 208 -1.49 -32.30 9.45
C ASP A 208 -0.38 -31.30 9.81
N PRO A 209 -0.65 -30.28 10.66
CA PRO A 209 0.35 -29.27 11.02
C PRO A 209 1.57 -29.86 11.74
N ASN A 210 1.46 -31.10 12.24
CA ASN A 210 2.56 -31.85 12.85
C ASN A 210 3.30 -32.76 11.87
N ALA A 211 2.77 -32.98 10.67
CA ALA A 211 3.45 -33.71 9.62
C ALA A 211 4.45 -32.78 8.93
N GLY A 212 5.74 -33.10 9.02
CA GLY A 212 6.78 -32.35 8.33
C GLY A 212 6.63 -32.50 6.81
N GLY A 213 6.82 -31.40 6.08
CA GLY A 213 6.76 -31.41 4.61
C GLY A 213 7.78 -30.47 3.97
N TYR A 214 7.91 -30.54 2.65
CA TYR A 214 8.88 -29.76 1.90
C TYR A 214 8.44 -28.31 1.68
N SER A 215 9.40 -27.44 1.40
CA SER A 215 9.17 -26.03 1.06
C SER A 215 9.75 -25.69 -0.32
N GLY A 216 9.12 -24.74 -1.00
CA GLY A 216 9.51 -24.38 -2.36
C GLY A 216 8.73 -23.22 -2.96
N ILE A 217 8.81 -23.13 -4.28
CA ILE A 217 8.16 -22.14 -5.13
C ILE A 217 7.29 -22.86 -6.16
N PHE A 218 6.21 -22.21 -6.58
CA PHE A 218 5.31 -22.80 -7.56
C PHE A 218 4.50 -21.74 -8.31
N ASN A 219 3.96 -22.17 -9.44
CA ASN A 219 2.90 -21.50 -10.16
C ASN A 219 1.92 -22.51 -10.77
N LEU A 220 0.65 -22.13 -10.86
CA LEU A 220 -0.42 -22.94 -11.43
C LEU A 220 -1.49 -22.07 -12.07
N SER A 221 -2.36 -22.67 -12.87
CA SER A 221 -3.55 -22.00 -13.40
C SER A 221 -4.81 -22.58 -12.74
N LEU A 222 -5.77 -21.76 -12.35
CA LEU A 222 -7.04 -22.22 -11.75
C LEU A 222 -8.20 -22.21 -12.75
N ASP A 223 -8.25 -21.19 -13.61
CA ASP A 223 -9.31 -20.91 -14.56
C ASP A 223 -8.75 -20.12 -15.76
N GLY A 224 -9.52 -19.91 -16.82
CA GLY A 224 -9.09 -19.11 -17.98
C GLY A 224 -9.02 -19.91 -19.28
N THR A 225 -9.06 -19.18 -20.40
CA THR A 225 -8.95 -19.77 -21.75
C THR A 225 -7.50 -20.12 -22.09
N ASP A 226 -6.56 -19.45 -21.44
CA ASP A 226 -5.14 -19.79 -21.48
C ASP A 226 -4.77 -20.58 -20.22
N PRO A 227 -4.50 -21.89 -20.35
CA PRO A 227 -4.17 -22.74 -19.23
C PRO A 227 -2.69 -22.71 -18.84
N THR A 228 -1.86 -21.85 -19.45
CA THR A 228 -0.43 -21.75 -19.19
C THR A 228 -0.09 -20.86 -17.99
N THR A 229 1.14 -21.00 -17.50
CA THR A 229 1.71 -20.12 -16.48
C THR A 229 3.19 -19.81 -16.75
N ASP A 230 3.64 -18.66 -16.28
CA ASP A 230 5.02 -18.19 -16.38
C ASP A 230 5.34 -17.25 -15.22
N THR A 231 6.25 -17.67 -14.35
CA THR A 231 6.70 -16.85 -13.23
C THR A 231 8.19 -17.09 -12.99
N THR A 232 8.91 -16.02 -12.69
CA THR A 232 10.34 -16.06 -12.41
C THR A 232 10.58 -15.63 -10.96
N PHE A 233 11.34 -16.47 -10.26
CA PHE A 233 11.66 -16.34 -8.85
C PHE A 233 13.15 -16.11 -8.65
N ASP A 234 13.51 -15.42 -7.57
CA ASP A 234 14.89 -15.19 -7.18
C ASP A 234 15.06 -15.26 -5.65
N ASN A 235 16.30 -15.36 -5.16
CA ASN A 235 16.67 -15.23 -3.74
C ASN A 235 15.78 -16.02 -2.75
N PHE A 236 15.64 -17.33 -3.02
CA PHE A 236 14.89 -18.26 -2.20
C PHE A 236 15.57 -18.53 -0.85
N VAL A 237 14.77 -18.64 0.20
CA VAL A 237 15.17 -19.13 1.51
C VAL A 237 14.07 -20.00 2.13
N ALA A 238 14.46 -21.09 2.78
CA ALA A 238 13.63 -21.89 3.66
C ALA A 238 14.38 -22.20 4.96
N SER A 239 13.72 -22.00 6.09
CA SER A 239 14.23 -22.27 7.44
C SER A 239 13.09 -22.66 8.38
N GLU A 240 13.43 -23.15 9.58
CA GLU A 240 12.42 -23.47 10.60
C GLU A 240 11.87 -22.21 11.27
N LEU A 241 12.73 -21.21 11.46
CA LEU A 241 12.41 -19.95 12.13
C LEU A 241 12.72 -18.74 11.23
N PRO A 242 12.03 -17.60 11.42
CA PRO A 242 12.36 -16.35 10.74
C PRO A 242 13.79 -15.86 11.02
N PRO A 243 14.40 -15.12 10.09
CA PRO A 243 15.72 -14.54 10.29
C PRO A 243 15.71 -13.49 11.41
N THR A 244 16.74 -13.49 12.26
CA THR A 244 16.92 -12.54 13.35
C THR A 244 17.74 -11.30 12.97
N SER A 245 18.19 -11.23 11.71
CA SER A 245 19.03 -10.14 11.18
C SER A 245 18.27 -8.81 11.02
N VAL A 246 16.95 -8.86 11.03
CA VAL A 246 16.05 -7.69 11.01
C VAL A 246 14.93 -7.91 12.03
N THR A 247 14.31 -6.82 12.48
CA THR A 247 13.18 -6.89 13.41
C THR A 247 11.87 -6.91 12.64
N SER A 248 10.94 -7.79 13.06
CA SER A 248 9.56 -7.78 12.53
C SER A 248 8.94 -6.38 12.62
N PRO A 249 8.22 -5.90 11.58
CA PRO A 249 7.75 -6.66 10.42
C PRO A 249 8.70 -6.65 9.21
N ALA A 250 9.95 -6.21 9.35
CA ALA A 250 10.88 -6.12 8.22
C ALA A 250 11.35 -7.51 7.72
N ALA A 251 11.78 -7.58 6.46
CA ALA A 251 12.36 -8.77 5.84
C ALA A 251 13.77 -8.50 5.27
N PRO A 252 14.69 -9.49 5.28
CA PRO A 252 15.95 -9.36 4.53
C PRO A 252 15.71 -9.42 3.01
N HIS A 253 16.51 -8.70 2.21
CA HIS A 253 16.44 -8.69 0.73
C HIS A 253 16.66 -10.05 0.05
N GLY A 254 17.12 -11.07 0.78
CA GLY A 254 17.38 -12.39 0.21
C GLY A 254 18.72 -12.51 -0.53
N MET A 255 19.19 -11.45 -1.20
CA MET A 255 20.56 -11.42 -1.74
C MET A 255 21.57 -11.11 -0.62
N LEU A 256 22.46 -12.06 -0.33
CA LEU A 256 23.42 -11.92 0.78
C LEU A 256 24.36 -10.72 0.59
N GLY A 257 24.46 -9.88 1.62
CA GLY A 257 25.40 -8.78 1.65
C GLY A 257 25.03 -7.59 0.77
N ILE A 258 23.86 -7.59 0.13
CA ILE A 258 23.35 -6.40 -0.58
C ILE A 258 23.00 -5.32 0.47
N PRO A 259 23.31 -4.03 0.23
CA PRO A 259 22.91 -2.98 1.16
C PRO A 259 21.39 -2.86 1.17
N GLN A 260 20.77 -2.66 2.32
CA GLN A 260 19.34 -2.41 2.46
C GLN A 260 19.04 -1.50 3.64
N VAL A 261 17.87 -0.88 3.63
CA VAL A 261 17.31 -0.19 4.79
C VAL A 261 16.64 -1.24 5.68
N VAL A 262 17.06 -1.37 6.94
CA VAL A 262 16.55 -2.41 7.86
C VAL A 262 15.52 -1.91 8.86
N ASN A 263 15.51 -0.60 9.10
CA ASN A 263 14.51 0.10 9.87
C ASN A 263 14.46 1.56 9.40
N ARG A 264 13.33 2.22 9.64
CA ARG A 264 13.15 3.62 9.27
C ARG A 264 12.05 4.27 10.09
N SER A 265 12.25 5.54 10.39
CA SER A 265 11.21 6.46 10.83
C SER A 265 11.27 7.72 9.97
N PRO A 266 10.14 8.22 9.44
CA PRO A 266 8.80 7.65 9.55
C PRO A 266 8.63 6.33 8.80
N ALA A 267 7.72 5.48 9.30
CA ALA A 267 7.31 4.27 8.61
C ALA A 267 6.53 4.60 7.33
N SER A 268 6.44 3.66 6.39
CA SER A 268 5.66 3.85 5.16
C SER A 268 4.20 4.12 5.50
N PHE A 269 3.57 5.06 4.79
CA PHE A 269 2.18 5.47 4.97
C PHE A 269 1.88 6.14 6.32
N ALA A 270 2.92 6.53 7.07
CA ALA A 270 2.74 7.22 8.35
C ALA A 270 2.00 8.54 8.18
N ASN A 271 0.98 8.73 9.03
CA ASN A 271 0.23 9.97 9.16
C ASN A 271 0.77 10.79 10.33
N PHE A 272 0.73 12.12 10.21
CA PHE A 272 1.06 13.07 11.27
C PHE A 272 2.49 12.99 11.83
N SER A 273 3.48 12.74 10.97
CA SER A 273 4.88 12.68 11.41
C SER A 273 5.39 14.07 11.75
N LEU A 274 5.77 14.32 13.00
CA LEU A 274 6.32 15.62 13.39
C LEU A 274 7.60 15.94 12.59
N ALA A 275 7.60 17.03 11.83
CA ALA A 275 8.74 17.46 11.02
C ALA A 275 10.04 17.59 11.84
N ALA A 276 9.94 18.00 13.11
CA ALA A 276 11.06 18.13 14.03
C ALA A 276 11.78 16.80 14.32
N ASN A 277 11.08 15.65 14.24
CA ASN A 277 11.67 14.34 14.44
C ASN A 277 12.58 13.94 13.26
N GLY A 278 12.39 14.54 12.09
CA GLY A 278 13.18 14.25 10.91
C GLY A 278 12.95 12.83 10.35
N ILE A 279 13.92 12.36 9.57
CA ILE A 279 14.03 10.99 9.09
C ILE A 279 15.22 10.33 9.78
N SER A 280 15.08 9.07 10.18
CA SER A 280 16.18 8.22 10.64
C SER A 280 16.07 6.82 10.07
N PHE A 281 17.20 6.20 9.75
CA PHE A 281 17.25 4.81 9.27
C PHE A 281 18.61 4.17 9.50
N HIS A 282 18.63 2.85 9.50
CA HIS A 282 19.86 2.06 9.40
C HIS A 282 20.02 1.50 7.99
N ALA A 283 21.13 1.85 7.35
CA ALA A 283 21.59 1.19 6.14
C ALA A 283 22.52 0.05 6.55
N SER A 284 22.22 -1.20 6.15
CA SER A 284 22.97 -2.38 6.55
C SER A 284 23.16 -3.35 5.40
N THR A 285 24.29 -4.05 5.34
CA THR A 285 24.47 -5.20 4.45
C THR A 285 24.11 -6.53 5.13
N LEU A 286 23.68 -6.48 6.40
CA LEU A 286 23.45 -7.65 7.25
C LEU A 286 24.65 -8.60 7.36
N THR A 287 25.86 -8.12 7.06
CA THR A 287 27.10 -8.88 7.18
C THR A 287 28.13 -8.10 7.99
N THR A 288 29.18 -8.76 8.44
CA THR A 288 30.29 -8.12 9.15
C THR A 288 31.44 -7.69 8.22
N THR A 289 31.40 -8.08 6.94
CA THR A 289 32.52 -7.92 6.00
C THR A 289 32.20 -7.01 4.81
N ASN A 290 30.95 -6.95 4.34
CA ASN A 290 30.59 -6.12 3.18
C ASN A 290 30.20 -4.72 3.65
N ALA A 291 31.01 -3.73 3.30
CA ALA A 291 30.79 -2.33 3.68
C ALA A 291 29.87 -1.61 2.68
N ILE A 292 29.06 -0.70 3.21
CA ILE A 292 28.29 0.30 2.49
C ILE A 292 29.25 1.44 2.09
N ASN A 293 29.11 1.94 0.87
CA ASN A 293 29.75 3.19 0.46
C ASN A 293 28.94 4.36 1.03
N THR A 294 29.30 4.85 2.20
CA THR A 294 28.57 5.93 2.89
C THR A 294 28.49 7.22 2.07
N ASN A 295 29.48 7.49 1.21
CA ASN A 295 29.47 8.64 0.30
C ASN A 295 28.46 8.51 -0.85
N ALA A 296 27.92 7.30 -1.07
CA ALA A 296 26.91 7.02 -2.08
C ALA A 296 25.49 6.91 -1.49
N ILE A 297 25.32 7.09 -0.18
CA ILE A 297 23.98 7.17 0.42
C ILE A 297 23.32 8.44 -0.12
N ARG A 298 22.14 8.28 -0.73
CA ARG A 298 21.32 9.40 -1.19
C ARG A 298 19.95 9.37 -0.53
N LEU A 299 19.42 10.53 -0.23
CA LEU A 299 18.04 10.73 0.20
C LEU A 299 17.40 11.79 -0.71
N TYR A 300 16.25 11.46 -1.26
CA TYR A 300 15.45 12.36 -2.06
C TYR A 300 14.07 12.53 -1.45
N LEU A 301 13.57 13.77 -1.42
CA LEU A 301 12.24 14.13 -0.94
C LEU A 301 11.51 14.87 -2.05
N ASN A 302 10.38 14.36 -2.50
CA ASN A 302 9.62 14.92 -3.65
C ASN A 302 10.53 15.16 -4.87
N ASN A 303 11.40 14.18 -5.17
CA ASN A 303 12.42 14.20 -6.22
C ASN A 303 13.56 15.21 -6.06
N VAL A 304 13.68 15.88 -4.91
CA VAL A 304 14.79 16.77 -4.59
C VAL A 304 15.86 16.02 -3.79
N ASP A 305 17.10 16.04 -4.26
CA ASP A 305 18.26 15.48 -3.53
C ASP A 305 18.57 16.35 -2.30
N VAL A 306 18.39 15.77 -1.11
CA VAL A 306 18.68 16.41 0.19
C VAL A 306 19.88 15.76 0.90
N SER A 307 20.68 14.98 0.16
CA SER A 307 21.75 14.15 0.73
C SER A 307 22.86 14.96 1.42
N SER A 308 23.04 16.22 1.03
CA SER A 308 23.98 17.13 1.70
C SER A 308 23.60 17.44 3.16
N GLY A 309 22.34 17.18 3.55
CA GLY A 309 21.84 17.33 4.91
C GLY A 309 21.91 16.07 5.77
N LEU A 310 22.46 14.96 5.26
CA LEU A 310 22.54 13.70 6.00
C LEU A 310 23.64 13.72 7.06
N SER A 311 23.29 13.27 8.27
CA SER A 311 24.25 12.90 9.31
C SER A 311 24.41 11.38 9.31
N ILE A 312 25.65 10.90 9.13
CA ILE A 312 25.96 9.47 9.03
C ILE A 312 26.95 9.09 10.13
N THR A 313 26.59 8.08 10.92
CA THR A 313 27.40 7.54 12.02
C THR A 313 27.39 6.02 12.04
N GLY A 314 28.16 5.40 12.95
CA GLY A 314 28.21 3.95 13.08
C GLY A 314 29.17 3.26 12.10
N PRO A 315 29.27 1.92 12.15
CA PRO A 315 30.15 1.16 11.27
C PRO A 315 29.62 1.15 9.83
N THR A 316 30.53 1.01 8.85
CA THR A 316 30.17 0.98 7.42
C THR A 316 29.35 -0.23 7.02
N THR A 317 29.21 -1.25 7.86
CA THR A 317 28.31 -2.41 7.62
C THR A 317 26.90 -2.20 8.16
N ASN A 318 26.69 -1.20 9.02
CA ASN A 318 25.41 -0.83 9.63
C ASN A 318 25.41 0.66 10.00
N ALA A 319 25.33 1.51 8.98
CA ALA A 319 25.41 2.97 9.14
C ALA A 319 24.06 3.51 9.65
N ALA A 320 24.11 4.29 10.73
CA ALA A 320 22.97 5.04 11.25
C ALA A 320 22.91 6.40 10.56
N VAL A 321 21.80 6.71 9.91
CA VAL A 321 21.62 7.91 9.09
C VAL A 321 20.44 8.72 9.61
N SER A 322 20.59 10.05 9.69
CA SER A 322 19.50 10.97 10.02
C SER A 322 19.46 12.22 9.15
N TYR A 323 18.27 12.81 9.04
CA TYR A 323 17.98 14.06 8.33
C TYR A 323 16.94 14.88 9.10
N HIS A 324 17.20 16.17 9.35
CA HIS A 324 16.30 17.04 10.14
C HIS A 324 15.74 18.24 9.36
N GLY A 325 15.86 18.24 8.03
CA GLY A 325 15.40 19.34 7.16
C GLY A 325 13.97 19.19 6.65
N LEU A 326 13.08 18.53 7.38
CA LEU A 326 11.66 18.41 6.99
C LEU A 326 10.91 19.73 7.23
N SER A 327 9.90 20.00 6.41
CA SER A 327 8.93 21.07 6.62
C SER A 327 7.64 20.49 7.19
N SER A 328 6.93 21.27 8.01
CA SER A 328 5.60 20.90 8.51
C SER A 328 4.55 21.01 7.41
N ASN A 329 3.46 20.25 7.55
CA ASN A 329 2.29 20.27 6.66
C ASN A 329 2.62 19.94 5.20
N VAL A 330 3.52 18.97 4.98
CA VAL A 330 3.94 18.52 3.65
C VAL A 330 3.71 17.02 3.51
N VAL A 331 3.19 16.61 2.35
CA VAL A 331 3.19 15.22 1.92
C VAL A 331 4.50 14.92 1.19
N TYR A 332 5.22 13.89 1.62
CA TYR A 332 6.52 13.50 1.10
C TYR A 332 6.46 12.14 0.40
N GLU A 333 6.83 12.13 -0.88
CA GLU A 333 7.31 10.94 -1.60
C GLU A 333 8.83 10.88 -1.44
N ALA A 334 9.30 9.91 -0.67
CA ALA A 334 10.71 9.79 -0.29
C ALA A 334 11.35 8.56 -0.93
N HIS A 335 12.63 8.66 -1.26
CA HIS A 335 13.44 7.48 -1.53
C HIS A 335 14.89 7.61 -1.08
N ILE A 336 15.45 6.49 -0.67
CA ILE A 336 16.86 6.31 -0.30
C ILE A 336 17.52 5.46 -1.37
N GLU A 337 18.70 5.87 -1.83
CA GLU A 337 19.56 5.00 -2.64
C GLU A 337 20.76 4.59 -1.80
N LEU A 338 21.03 3.28 -1.77
CA LEU A 338 22.21 2.71 -1.13
C LEU A 338 23.11 2.07 -2.18
N GLN A 339 24.41 2.11 -1.92
CA GLN A 339 25.41 1.39 -2.70
C GLN A 339 26.44 0.77 -1.77
N ASP A 340 26.89 -0.45 -2.07
CA ASP A 340 28.00 -1.07 -1.36
C ASP A 340 29.36 -0.77 -2.01
N ALA A 341 30.44 -1.22 -1.36
CA ALA A 341 31.80 -1.06 -1.86
C ALA A 341 32.07 -1.82 -3.19
N LEU A 342 31.20 -2.78 -3.56
CA LEU A 342 31.29 -3.55 -4.82
C LEU A 342 30.46 -2.92 -5.94
N GLY A 343 29.73 -1.83 -5.65
CA GLY A 343 28.92 -1.08 -6.59
C GLY A 343 27.48 -1.57 -6.74
N ARG A 344 27.06 -2.60 -5.98
CA ARG A 344 25.67 -3.10 -5.97
C ARG A 344 24.77 -2.06 -5.31
N LYS A 345 23.57 -1.85 -5.85
CA LYS A 345 22.64 -0.78 -5.45
C LYS A 345 21.29 -1.32 -5.06
N THR A 346 20.65 -0.64 -4.11
CA THR A 346 19.24 -0.82 -3.77
C THR A 346 18.58 0.53 -3.59
N THR A 347 17.26 0.55 -3.78
CA THR A 347 16.42 1.72 -3.57
C THR A 347 15.40 1.37 -2.51
N ASN A 348 15.20 2.25 -1.53
CA ASN A 348 14.09 2.17 -0.60
C ASN A 348 13.10 3.31 -0.86
N ARG A 349 11.83 3.05 -1.16
CA ARG A 349 10.79 4.06 -1.43
C ARG A 349 9.67 4.01 -0.41
N TRP A 350 9.20 5.17 0.03
CA TRP A 350 8.00 5.25 0.87
C TRP A 350 7.37 6.64 0.81
N THR A 351 6.15 6.74 1.32
CA THR A 351 5.42 7.99 1.48
C THR A 351 5.06 8.23 2.95
N PHE A 352 4.99 9.49 3.37
CA PHE A 352 4.53 9.91 4.69
C PHE A 352 4.14 11.40 4.62
N ASP A 353 3.49 11.92 5.65
CA ASP A 353 3.23 13.35 5.76
C ASP A 353 3.69 13.94 7.10
N THR A 354 3.80 15.26 7.11
CA THR A 354 4.11 16.07 8.27
C THR A 354 2.99 17.02 8.67
N PHE A 355 1.75 16.70 8.32
CA PHE A 355 0.61 17.38 8.95
C PHE A 355 0.63 17.08 10.45
N SER A 356 -0.15 17.83 11.22
CA SER A 356 -0.50 17.40 12.56
C SER A 356 -2.01 17.39 12.67
N ASP A 357 -2.51 16.47 13.48
CA ASP A 357 -3.94 16.39 13.75
C ASP A 357 -4.48 17.70 14.32
N ALA A 358 -3.73 18.35 15.22
CA ALA A 358 -4.07 19.67 15.75
C ALA A 358 -4.13 20.76 14.66
N TYR A 359 -3.25 20.71 13.65
CA TYR A 359 -3.30 21.64 12.53
C TYR A 359 -4.52 21.39 11.65
N LEU A 360 -4.80 20.13 11.30
CA LEU A 360 -5.99 19.80 10.50
C LEU A 360 -7.29 20.13 11.24
N ALA A 361 -7.33 19.97 12.57
CA ALA A 361 -8.49 20.34 13.39
C ALA A 361 -8.60 21.86 13.69
N SER A 362 -7.64 22.67 13.24
CA SER A 362 -7.64 24.11 13.49
C SER A 362 -8.54 24.87 12.51
N ALA A 363 -8.86 26.12 12.83
CA ALA A 363 -9.62 27.01 11.93
C ALA A 363 -8.87 27.39 10.63
N HIS A 364 -7.59 27.01 10.50
CA HIS A 364 -6.82 27.25 9.28
C HIS A 364 -7.16 26.25 8.18
N ALA A 365 -7.51 25.01 8.53
CA ALA A 365 -7.86 23.97 7.59
C ALA A 365 -9.37 23.72 7.61
N LYS A 366 -9.93 23.31 6.47
CA LYS A 366 -11.28 22.75 6.39
C LYS A 366 -11.15 21.29 6.02
N ASN A 367 -11.61 20.38 6.88
CA ASN A 367 -11.72 18.97 6.53
C ASN A 367 -13.16 18.65 6.14
N ILE A 368 -13.31 17.88 5.08
CA ILE A 368 -14.59 17.34 4.63
C ILE A 368 -14.45 15.83 4.66
N GLU A 369 -15.18 15.19 5.56
CA GLU A 369 -15.27 13.72 5.63
C GLU A 369 -15.98 13.21 4.38
N CYS A 370 -15.48 12.14 3.79
CA CYS A 370 -16.02 11.63 2.53
C CYS A 370 -17.43 11.07 2.72
N GLU A 371 -17.73 10.52 3.88
CA GLU A 371 -19.05 10.03 4.30
C GLU A 371 -20.05 11.16 4.59
N ASP A 372 -19.58 12.40 4.81
CA ASP A 372 -20.41 13.59 5.09
C ASP A 372 -20.87 14.30 3.80
N PHE A 373 -21.23 13.55 2.76
CA PHE A 373 -21.84 14.10 1.55
C PHE A 373 -23.25 14.65 1.85
N ASP A 374 -23.74 15.52 0.97
CA ASP A 374 -25.01 16.24 1.14
C ASP A 374 -26.21 15.30 1.39
N PHE A 375 -27.31 15.83 1.92
CA PHE A 375 -28.51 15.06 2.27
C PHE A 375 -29.79 15.80 1.90
N ASP A 376 -30.94 15.13 1.89
CA ASP A 376 -32.28 15.70 1.67
C ASP A 376 -32.38 16.66 0.45
N GLY A 377 -31.61 16.41 -0.62
CA GLY A 377 -31.66 17.20 -1.84
C GLY A 377 -30.85 18.50 -1.78
N GLY A 378 -29.64 18.44 -1.21
CA GLY A 378 -28.66 19.51 -1.17
C GLY A 378 -28.53 20.20 0.19
N HIS A 379 -29.17 19.66 1.22
CA HIS A 379 -28.94 20.08 2.61
C HIS A 379 -27.56 19.63 3.09
N PHE A 380 -26.98 20.40 4.01
CA PHE A 380 -25.66 20.14 4.55
C PHE A 380 -25.55 20.68 5.99
N ILE A 381 -24.60 20.12 6.74
CA ILE A 381 -24.15 20.64 8.03
C ILE A 381 -22.71 21.13 7.81
N ASP A 382 -22.46 22.42 8.07
CA ASP A 382 -21.10 22.96 8.01
C ASP A 382 -20.37 22.65 9.31
N ASP A 383 -19.14 22.12 9.21
CA ASP A 383 -18.31 21.69 10.34
C ASP A 383 -19.07 20.78 11.35
N PRO A 384 -19.59 19.62 10.89
CA PRO A 384 -20.39 18.72 11.73
C PRO A 384 -19.57 18.14 12.88
N LEU A 385 -20.25 17.78 13.97
CA LEU A 385 -19.64 16.97 15.03
C LEU A 385 -19.37 15.56 14.51
N PRO A 386 -18.26 14.91 14.91
CA PRO A 386 -18.01 13.50 14.59
C PRO A 386 -19.18 12.63 15.05
N SER A 387 -19.75 11.85 14.14
CA SER A 387 -20.87 10.95 14.43
C SER A 387 -20.53 9.51 14.09
N GLY A 388 -21.39 8.58 14.49
CA GLY A 388 -21.26 7.15 14.17
C GLY A 388 -21.56 6.25 15.35
N TYR A 389 -21.05 5.03 15.30
CA TYR A 389 -21.17 4.01 16.34
C TYR A 389 -19.81 3.65 16.91
N ALA A 390 -19.76 3.41 18.21
CA ALA A 390 -18.56 2.93 18.85
C ALA A 390 -18.23 1.51 18.34
N THR A 391 -16.94 1.18 18.21
CA THR A 391 -16.45 -0.10 17.66
C THR A 391 -16.86 -1.33 18.45
N ASN A 392 -17.29 -1.14 19.70
CA ASN A 392 -17.81 -2.17 20.58
C ASN A 392 -19.35 -2.30 20.49
N ASP A 393 -20.04 -1.39 19.80
CA ASP A 393 -21.47 -1.46 19.51
C ASP A 393 -21.72 -2.08 18.14
N ILE A 394 -21.58 -3.41 18.07
CA ILE A 394 -21.90 -4.21 16.88
C ILE A 394 -23.41 -4.27 16.55
N THR A 395 -24.24 -3.66 17.40
CA THR A 395 -25.71 -3.67 17.24
C THR A 395 -26.25 -2.37 16.66
N HIS A 396 -25.37 -1.38 16.45
CA HIS A 396 -25.73 -0.04 15.95
C HIS A 396 -26.91 0.58 16.74
N SER A 397 -26.92 0.37 18.06
CA SER A 397 -28.06 0.71 18.92
C SER A 397 -27.87 2.02 19.68
N SER A 398 -26.63 2.50 19.79
CA SER A 398 -26.24 3.66 20.58
C SER A 398 -25.45 4.66 19.70
N PRO A 399 -26.15 5.44 18.87
CA PRO A 399 -25.50 6.41 17.98
C PRO A 399 -24.84 7.56 18.76
N ILE A 400 -23.61 7.90 18.38
CA ILE A 400 -22.91 9.10 18.82
C ILE A 400 -23.21 10.21 17.81
N ASN A 401 -23.72 11.34 18.31
CA ASN A 401 -24.09 12.51 17.49
C ASN A 401 -24.98 12.17 16.28
N GLY A 402 -25.88 11.20 16.40
CA GLY A 402 -26.90 10.91 15.38
C GLY A 402 -28.09 11.87 15.39
N SER A 403 -29.14 11.54 14.62
CA SER A 403 -30.41 12.30 14.57
C SER A 403 -30.25 13.79 14.20
N GLY A 404 -29.35 14.07 13.25
CA GLY A 404 -29.10 15.42 12.72
C GLY A 404 -28.18 16.31 13.57
N VAL A 405 -27.55 15.77 14.61
CA VAL A 405 -26.45 16.47 15.32
C VAL A 405 -25.16 16.44 14.49
N GLY A 406 -24.83 15.26 13.96
CA GLY A 406 -23.86 15.03 12.89
C GLY A 406 -24.55 14.41 11.67
N TYR A 407 -23.78 13.70 10.85
CA TYR A 407 -24.23 13.17 9.56
C TYR A 407 -24.75 11.72 9.59
N LEU A 408 -24.56 11.01 10.71
CA LEU A 408 -25.01 9.62 10.87
C LEU A 408 -26.51 9.49 10.54
N ASP A 409 -26.82 8.60 9.61
CA ASP A 409 -28.16 8.27 9.10
C ASP A 409 -28.97 9.48 8.59
N LEU A 410 -28.30 10.52 8.09
CA LEU A 410 -28.96 11.46 7.20
C LEU A 410 -28.99 10.86 5.80
N ASP A 411 -30.13 10.92 5.10
CA ASP A 411 -30.29 10.26 3.80
C ASP A 411 -30.10 11.24 2.65
N GLY A 412 -29.36 10.82 1.63
CA GLY A 412 -29.16 11.57 0.40
C GLY A 412 -30.27 11.37 -0.62
N THR A 413 -30.49 12.38 -1.45
CA THR A 413 -31.32 12.28 -2.66
C THR A 413 -30.44 11.92 -3.85
N ALA A 414 -30.59 10.69 -4.35
CA ALA A 414 -29.89 10.23 -5.56
C ALA A 414 -30.12 11.18 -6.75
N GLY A 415 -29.03 11.48 -7.47
CA GLY A 415 -29.01 12.44 -8.58
C GLY A 415 -28.85 13.91 -8.15
N VAL A 416 -28.96 14.21 -6.85
CA VAL A 416 -28.69 15.54 -6.27
C VAL A 416 -27.48 15.49 -5.35
N ASP A 417 -27.49 14.62 -4.36
CA ASP A 417 -26.46 14.55 -3.31
C ASP A 417 -25.34 13.58 -3.68
N PHE A 418 -25.71 12.48 -4.34
CA PHE A 418 -24.79 11.48 -4.84
C PHE A 418 -25.31 10.85 -6.13
N PHE A 419 -24.43 10.14 -6.82
CA PHE A 419 -24.80 9.15 -7.84
C PHE A 419 -23.98 7.90 -7.62
N ASP A 420 -24.70 6.79 -7.54
CA ASP A 420 -24.20 5.44 -7.36
C ASP A 420 -24.92 4.56 -8.40
N TYR A 421 -24.22 3.56 -8.96
CA TYR A 421 -24.84 2.63 -9.90
C TYR A 421 -25.77 1.63 -9.23
N ASP A 422 -25.55 1.34 -7.94
CA ASP A 422 -26.46 0.56 -7.12
C ASP A 422 -27.72 1.41 -6.82
N GLY A 423 -28.88 0.88 -7.19
CA GLY A 423 -30.17 1.58 -7.03
C GLY A 423 -30.82 1.40 -5.65
N SER A 424 -30.18 0.72 -4.71
CA SER A 424 -30.73 0.40 -3.40
C SER A 424 -29.64 0.14 -2.36
N PRO A 425 -29.92 0.40 -1.06
CA PRO A 425 -28.99 0.10 0.02
C PRO A 425 -28.65 -1.39 0.15
N LYS A 426 -27.43 -1.69 0.65
CA LYS A 426 -26.96 -3.04 0.96
C LYS A 426 -26.58 -3.08 2.44
N THR A 427 -27.27 -3.91 3.20
CA THR A 427 -27.24 -3.92 4.67
C THR A 427 -25.87 -4.27 5.27
N ASP A 428 -25.00 -4.92 4.51
CA ASP A 428 -23.65 -5.34 4.88
C ASP A 428 -22.55 -4.35 4.46
N GLU A 429 -22.93 -3.26 3.79
CA GLU A 429 -21.99 -2.30 3.20
C GLU A 429 -22.12 -0.89 3.80
N HIS A 430 -23.15 -0.64 4.63
CA HIS A 430 -23.57 0.70 5.10
C HIS A 430 -23.66 0.78 6.64
N ASP A 431 -22.55 1.15 7.27
CA ASP A 431 -22.42 1.35 8.71
C ASP A 431 -22.69 2.80 9.17
N PHE A 432 -22.68 3.78 8.25
CA PHE A 432 -22.84 5.22 8.56
C PHE A 432 -24.07 5.87 7.94
N ARG A 433 -24.43 5.46 6.72
CA ARG A 433 -25.61 5.97 5.99
C ARG A 433 -26.43 4.81 5.49
N PHE A 434 -27.22 4.25 6.40
CA PHE A 434 -27.87 2.96 6.18
C PHE A 434 -28.81 2.91 4.97
N PHE A 435 -29.45 4.04 4.61
CA PHE A 435 -30.44 4.10 3.54
C PHE A 435 -29.95 4.70 2.22
N ASP A 436 -28.68 5.12 2.15
CA ASP A 436 -28.06 5.48 0.88
C ASP A 436 -27.52 4.24 0.17
N SER A 437 -27.34 4.28 -1.15
CA SER A 437 -26.67 3.19 -1.88
C SER A 437 -25.15 3.30 -1.84
N VAL A 438 -24.62 4.44 -1.40
CA VAL A 438 -23.18 4.69 -1.27
C VAL A 438 -22.60 3.85 -0.13
N GLY A 439 -21.61 3.02 -0.46
CA GLY A 439 -20.83 2.25 0.50
C GLY A 439 -20.18 3.13 1.56
N THR A 440 -20.61 3.00 2.82
CA THR A 440 -20.04 3.74 3.95
C THR A 440 -19.71 2.77 5.07
N GLN A 441 -18.44 2.61 5.41
CA GLN A 441 -18.02 1.55 6.31
C GLN A 441 -17.16 2.10 7.45
N LEU A 442 -17.38 1.53 8.64
CA LEU A 442 -16.48 1.71 9.77
C LEU A 442 -15.16 1.00 9.43
N GLY A 443 -14.00 1.61 9.65
CA GLY A 443 -12.70 1.06 9.29
C GLY A 443 -12.28 -0.30 9.92
N ILE A 444 -13.19 -1.08 10.53
CA ILE A 444 -12.98 -2.41 11.12
C ILE A 444 -13.38 -3.59 10.22
N ILE A 445 -14.42 -3.50 9.36
CA ILE A 445 -15.12 -4.73 8.94
C ILE A 445 -15.57 -4.74 7.48
N ALA A 446 -14.69 -4.99 6.52
CA ALA A 446 -15.16 -5.62 5.28
C ALA A 446 -15.17 -7.15 5.50
N GLY A 447 -16.32 -7.71 5.88
CA GLY A 447 -16.59 -9.13 5.63
C GLY A 447 -16.78 -9.30 4.13
N TYR A 448 -15.72 -9.65 3.39
CA TYR A 448 -15.89 -9.96 1.97
C TYR A 448 -16.40 -11.39 1.81
N TYR A 449 -17.56 -11.56 1.17
CA TYR A 449 -18.01 -12.88 0.73
C TYR A 449 -16.96 -13.47 -0.23
N SER A 450 -16.44 -14.65 0.09
CA SER A 450 -15.73 -15.48 -0.88
C SER A 450 -16.74 -15.78 -1.98
N ASP A 451 -16.66 -15.06 -3.10
CA ASP A 451 -17.52 -15.30 -4.27
C ASP A 451 -19.05 -15.30 -4.00
N GLY A 452 -19.87 -15.24 -5.04
CA GLY A 452 -21.34 -15.16 -4.88
C GLY A 452 -22.00 -16.44 -4.32
N ASN A 453 -21.22 -17.43 -3.86
CA ASN A 453 -21.67 -18.76 -3.49
C ASN A 453 -21.11 -19.29 -2.15
N ASP A 454 -20.21 -18.59 -1.45
CA ASP A 454 -19.73 -19.05 -0.13
C ASP A 454 -20.62 -18.50 1.02
N PRO A 455 -21.30 -19.39 1.78
CA PRO A 455 -22.12 -18.98 2.92
C PRO A 455 -21.30 -18.59 4.17
N VAL A 456 -19.96 -18.65 4.12
CA VAL A 456 -19.10 -18.42 5.30
C VAL A 456 -18.39 -17.06 5.23
N ILE A 457 -18.82 -16.13 6.08
CA ILE A 457 -18.12 -14.88 6.37
C ILE A 457 -16.81 -15.24 7.07
N THR A 458 -15.66 -15.09 6.40
CA THR A 458 -14.36 -15.14 7.07
C THR A 458 -14.10 -13.77 7.68
N PRO A 459 -14.01 -13.63 9.02
CA PRO A 459 -13.77 -12.33 9.64
C PRO A 459 -12.34 -11.87 9.34
N PHE A 460 -12.22 -10.90 8.43
CA PHE A 460 -10.98 -10.20 8.15
C PHE A 460 -10.71 -9.18 9.26
N LYS A 461 -9.45 -9.06 9.69
CA LYS A 461 -9.02 -7.99 10.59
C LYS A 461 -8.55 -6.81 9.75
N HIS A 462 -9.39 -5.79 9.60
CA HIS A 462 -8.99 -4.54 8.94
C HIS A 462 -8.13 -3.68 9.87
N VAL A 463 -7.18 -2.94 9.29
CA VAL A 463 -6.32 -2.01 10.02
C VAL A 463 -6.73 -0.60 9.66
N PHE A 464 -7.12 0.14 10.67
CA PHE A 464 -7.50 1.55 10.55
C PHE A 464 -6.40 2.42 9.97
N ASP A 465 -6.83 3.56 9.42
CA ASP A 465 -5.99 4.75 9.46
C ASP A 465 -5.78 5.23 10.92
N THR A 466 -5.04 6.31 11.10
CA THR A 466 -4.86 6.92 12.41
C THR A 466 -6.17 7.56 12.88
N GLN A 467 -6.74 7.05 13.99
CA GLN A 467 -7.88 7.67 14.65
C GLN A 467 -7.54 9.12 15.02
N ARG A 468 -8.30 10.08 14.50
CA ARG A 468 -8.09 11.50 14.79
C ARG A 468 -8.64 11.90 16.15
N GLN A 469 -8.02 12.88 16.79
CA GLN A 469 -8.32 13.35 18.14
C GLN A 469 -9.77 13.82 18.28
N LYS A 470 -10.38 14.36 17.21
CA LYS A 470 -11.78 14.77 17.24
C LYS A 470 -12.74 13.60 17.50
N TYR A 471 -12.46 12.41 16.96
CA TYR A 471 -13.27 11.21 17.22
C TYR A 471 -12.99 10.66 18.61
N LEU A 472 -11.71 10.57 19.02
CA LEU A 472 -11.31 10.20 20.39
C LEU A 472 -12.00 11.06 21.47
N ASN A 473 -12.16 12.36 21.20
CA ASN A 473 -12.82 13.29 22.11
C ASN A 473 -14.33 13.08 22.19
N ALA A 474 -14.96 12.61 21.10
CA ALA A 474 -16.38 12.27 21.07
C ALA A 474 -16.63 10.94 21.80
N ASP A 475 -15.85 9.91 21.48
CA ASP A 475 -15.77 8.65 22.21
C ASP A 475 -14.44 7.93 21.88
N PRO A 476 -13.70 7.36 22.85
CA PRO A 476 -12.46 6.64 22.59
C PRO A 476 -12.59 5.45 21.62
N ALA A 477 -13.79 4.86 21.53
CA ALA A 477 -14.12 3.77 20.64
C ALA A 477 -14.83 4.25 19.36
N LEU A 478 -14.97 5.55 19.10
CA LEU A 478 -15.46 6.05 17.81
C LEU A 478 -14.31 6.25 16.83
N LEU A 479 -14.45 5.73 15.63
CA LEU A 479 -13.44 5.84 14.57
C LEU A 479 -13.98 6.58 13.36
N ASP A 480 -13.06 7.05 12.52
CA ASP A 480 -13.38 7.60 11.21
C ASP A 480 -14.09 6.55 10.34
N TYR A 481 -15.04 7.00 9.52
CA TYR A 481 -15.67 6.19 8.49
C TYR A 481 -15.00 6.47 7.14
N VAL A 482 -15.26 5.60 6.17
CA VAL A 482 -14.79 5.79 4.81
C VAL A 482 -15.92 5.56 3.82
N VAL A 483 -15.85 6.24 2.69
CA VAL A 483 -16.62 5.87 1.50
C VAL A 483 -15.83 4.83 0.73
N GLU A 484 -16.46 3.70 0.46
CA GLU A 484 -15.88 2.61 -0.30
C GLU A 484 -16.89 2.01 -1.27
N ARG A 485 -16.51 0.90 -1.91
CA ARG A 485 -17.35 0.20 -2.90
C ARG A 485 -17.80 1.05 -4.09
N THR A 486 -17.08 2.14 -4.34
CA THR A 486 -17.35 3.01 -5.47
C THR A 486 -16.93 2.39 -6.82
N GLU A 487 -17.52 2.90 -7.89
CA GLU A 487 -17.24 2.58 -9.29
C GLU A 487 -16.86 3.84 -10.10
N GLY A 488 -16.15 3.65 -11.22
CA GLY A 488 -15.85 4.77 -12.12
C GLY A 488 -17.12 5.36 -12.73
N GLY A 489 -17.28 6.68 -12.65
CA GLY A 489 -18.46 7.44 -13.09
C GLY A 489 -19.34 7.94 -11.95
N GLU A 490 -19.22 7.34 -10.77
CA GLU A 490 -19.95 7.74 -9.57
C GLU A 490 -19.45 9.06 -8.99
N TRP A 491 -20.28 9.73 -8.20
CA TRP A 491 -19.90 10.99 -7.58
C TRP A 491 -20.66 11.31 -6.30
N LEU A 492 -20.03 12.16 -5.47
CA LEU A 492 -20.55 12.65 -4.20
C LEU A 492 -20.46 14.19 -4.18
N ASN A 493 -21.52 14.86 -3.73
CA ASN A 493 -21.56 16.30 -3.56
C ASN A 493 -21.37 16.70 -2.09
N TYR A 494 -20.61 17.78 -1.89
CA TYR A 494 -20.29 18.33 -0.59
C TYR A 494 -20.49 19.85 -0.62
N THR A 495 -21.55 20.31 0.02
CA THR A 495 -21.83 21.73 0.23
C THR A 495 -21.21 22.17 1.55
N ARG A 496 -20.35 23.19 1.51
CA ARG A 496 -19.68 23.76 2.69
C ARG A 496 -19.53 25.26 2.58
N ILE A 497 -19.32 25.91 3.73
CA ILE A 497 -19.04 27.35 3.80
C ILE A 497 -17.52 27.55 3.89
N PHE A 498 -16.96 28.22 2.90
CA PHE A 498 -15.55 28.57 2.83
C PHE A 498 -15.33 30.03 3.26
N THR A 499 -14.25 30.28 4.00
CA THR A 499 -13.88 31.62 4.41
C THR A 499 -13.60 32.51 3.20
N ASN A 500 -14.14 33.72 3.19
CA ASN A 500 -14.02 34.63 2.05
C ASN A 500 -12.57 34.95 1.68
N SER A 501 -12.27 35.02 0.37
CA SER A 501 -10.94 35.32 -0.18
C SER A 501 -9.85 34.32 0.21
N SER A 502 -10.22 33.06 0.48
CA SER A 502 -9.29 32.00 0.82
C SER A 502 -8.83 31.23 -0.42
N TYR A 503 -7.60 30.75 -0.35
CA TYR A 503 -6.99 29.93 -1.38
C TYR A 503 -6.51 28.63 -0.76
N TYR A 504 -6.83 27.51 -1.39
CA TYR A 504 -6.59 26.19 -0.80
C TYR A 504 -5.75 25.31 -1.72
N ASN A 505 -4.80 24.60 -1.14
CA ASN A 505 -4.36 23.32 -1.68
C ASN A 505 -5.23 22.23 -1.06
N VAL A 506 -5.58 21.21 -1.84
CA VAL A 506 -6.47 20.13 -1.37
C VAL A 506 -5.74 18.80 -1.42
N TYR A 507 -5.89 18.02 -0.36
CA TYR A 507 -5.32 16.68 -0.24
C TYR A 507 -6.44 15.69 0.11
N LEU A 508 -6.56 14.61 -0.67
CA LEU A 508 -7.46 13.51 -0.37
C LEU A 508 -6.70 12.44 0.42
N ARG A 509 -7.19 12.07 1.61
CA ARG A 509 -6.72 10.92 2.38
C ARG A 509 -7.49 9.69 1.89
N TYR A 510 -6.78 8.69 1.38
CA TYR A 510 -7.38 7.51 0.78
C TYR A 510 -6.51 6.26 0.95
N ASN A 511 -7.13 5.11 0.74
CA ASN A 511 -6.51 3.84 0.40
C ASN A 511 -7.01 3.41 -1.00
N SER A 512 -6.20 2.65 -1.73
CA SER A 512 -6.69 1.98 -2.94
C SER A 512 -5.93 0.70 -3.27
N GLY A 513 -6.62 -0.25 -3.87
CA GLY A 513 -6.03 -1.48 -4.40
C GLY A 513 -5.48 -1.32 -5.83
N LEU A 514 -5.81 -0.22 -6.52
CA LEU A 514 -5.43 0.05 -7.91
C LEU A 514 -5.16 1.54 -8.15
N ASP A 515 -4.48 1.86 -9.26
CA ASP A 515 -4.40 3.25 -9.68
C ASP A 515 -5.77 3.69 -10.25
N GLN A 516 -6.36 4.74 -9.69
CA GLN A 516 -7.63 5.29 -10.15
C GLN A 516 -7.61 6.83 -10.07
N PRO A 517 -7.96 7.58 -11.12
CA PRO A 517 -8.07 9.04 -10.99
C PRO A 517 -9.40 9.43 -10.34
N LEU A 518 -9.40 10.48 -9.52
CA LEU A 518 -10.61 11.13 -9.00
C LEU A 518 -10.60 12.61 -9.38
N VAL A 519 -11.73 13.15 -9.81
CA VAL A 519 -11.86 14.54 -10.26
C VAL A 519 -12.59 15.35 -9.19
N LEU A 520 -12.08 16.55 -8.88
CA LEU A 520 -12.78 17.50 -8.04
C LEU A 520 -13.38 18.61 -8.93
N GLY A 521 -14.66 18.88 -8.78
CA GLY A 521 -15.37 19.95 -9.49
C GLY A 521 -16.16 20.86 -8.54
N VAL A 522 -16.70 21.95 -9.07
CA VAL A 522 -17.66 22.82 -8.36
C VAL A 522 -19.01 22.81 -9.09
N LEU A 523 -20.12 23.07 -8.40
CA LEU A 523 -21.46 23.22 -8.99
C LEU A 523 -21.96 24.67 -8.91
N PRO A 524 -22.93 25.10 -9.76
CA PRO A 524 -23.66 24.32 -10.78
C PRO A 524 -22.93 24.14 -12.11
N SER A 525 -21.89 24.94 -12.37
CA SER A 525 -21.01 24.77 -13.51
C SER A 525 -19.94 23.76 -13.12
N THR A 526 -20.06 22.50 -13.55
CA THR A 526 -19.13 21.36 -13.31
C THR A 526 -17.72 21.61 -13.86
N ASN A 527 -17.13 22.73 -13.50
CA ASN A 527 -15.78 23.11 -13.84
C ASN A 527 -14.83 22.21 -13.06
N ASN A 528 -13.93 21.56 -13.77
CA ASN A 528 -12.87 20.76 -13.18
C ASN A 528 -11.91 21.67 -12.40
N LEU A 529 -11.80 21.45 -11.09
CA LEU A 529 -10.88 22.13 -10.18
C LEU A 529 -9.51 21.44 -10.12
N GLY A 530 -9.45 20.17 -10.51
CA GLY A 530 -8.24 19.37 -10.55
C GLY A 530 -8.52 17.88 -10.44
N MET A 531 -7.44 17.10 -10.40
CA MET A 531 -7.50 15.64 -10.33
C MET A 531 -6.56 15.10 -9.25
N PHE A 532 -7.07 14.19 -8.44
CA PHE A 532 -6.28 13.34 -7.57
C PHE A 532 -5.82 12.11 -8.36
N ILE A 533 -4.52 11.81 -8.31
CA ILE A 533 -3.98 10.55 -8.83
C ILE A 533 -3.88 9.57 -7.65
N VAL A 534 -4.95 8.79 -7.44
CA VAL A 534 -4.95 7.72 -6.43
C VAL A 534 -4.10 6.56 -6.96
N LYS A 535 -3.18 6.06 -6.11
CA LYS A 535 -2.32 4.92 -6.44
C LYS A 535 -2.65 3.70 -5.62
N GLY A 536 -2.54 2.54 -6.25
CA GLY A 536 -2.73 1.25 -5.60
C GLY A 536 -1.61 0.89 -4.63
N SER A 537 -1.95 0.35 -3.48
CA SER A 537 -1.03 -0.21 -2.47
C SER A 537 -1.17 -1.73 -2.34
N CYS A 538 -1.51 -2.41 -3.45
CA CYS A 538 -1.95 -3.80 -3.52
C CYS A 538 -3.30 -4.05 -2.82
N THR A 539 -3.46 -3.75 -1.53
CA THR A 539 -4.71 -4.05 -0.77
C THR A 539 -5.65 -2.88 -0.58
N LEU A 540 -6.92 -3.21 -0.31
CA LEU A 540 -7.94 -2.30 0.20
C LEU A 540 -7.92 -2.28 1.72
N GLY A 541 -8.35 -1.17 2.33
CA GLY A 541 -8.46 -1.05 3.79
C GLY A 541 -7.14 -1.00 4.56
N ASN A 542 -5.99 -0.83 3.89
CA ASN A 542 -4.66 -0.69 4.52
C ASN A 542 -3.85 0.43 3.84
N ASN A 543 -2.76 0.92 4.45
CA ASN A 543 -1.80 1.81 3.78
C ASN A 543 -2.39 3.15 3.27
N TYR A 544 -3.22 3.79 4.09
CA TYR A 544 -3.77 5.10 3.80
C TYR A 544 -2.67 6.14 3.54
N ARG A 545 -2.88 6.99 2.54
CA ARG A 545 -1.94 8.05 2.12
C ARG A 545 -2.67 9.25 1.57
N TYR A 546 -1.95 10.35 1.36
CA TYR A 546 -2.51 11.54 0.72
C TYR A 546 -2.28 11.53 -0.79
N ALA A 547 -3.28 11.98 -1.55
CA ALA A 547 -3.13 12.43 -2.93
C ALA A 547 -3.30 13.95 -2.95
N PRO A 548 -2.33 14.73 -3.44
CA PRO A 548 -2.55 16.14 -3.71
C PRO A 548 -3.50 16.31 -4.91
N LEU A 549 -4.33 17.34 -4.87
CA LEU A 549 -5.09 17.79 -6.04
C LEU A 549 -4.13 18.44 -7.03
N LEU A 550 -4.07 17.90 -8.24
CA LEU A 550 -3.22 18.41 -9.31
C LEU A 550 -4.03 19.17 -10.36
N ASP A 551 -3.48 20.24 -10.88
CA ASP A 551 -4.01 20.95 -12.03
C ASP A 551 -3.75 20.20 -13.34
N VAL A 552 -4.21 20.76 -14.46
CA VAL A 552 -4.06 20.18 -15.81
C VAL A 552 -2.60 20.04 -16.26
N THR A 553 -1.66 20.68 -15.57
CA THR A 553 -0.21 20.60 -15.84
C THR A 553 0.50 19.57 -14.94
N GLY A 554 -0.22 18.96 -13.98
CA GLY A 554 0.33 18.04 -13.00
C GLY A 554 0.99 18.74 -11.81
N LYS A 555 0.77 20.04 -11.62
CA LYS A 555 1.26 20.81 -10.46
C LYS A 555 0.18 20.93 -9.39
N LEU A 556 0.56 21.24 -8.16
CA LEU A 556 -0.37 21.37 -7.04
C LEU A 556 -1.40 22.47 -7.33
N ALA A 557 -2.69 22.12 -7.33
CA ALA A 557 -3.77 23.04 -7.65
C ALA A 557 -4.00 24.05 -6.50
N VAL A 558 -4.29 25.30 -6.87
CA VAL A 558 -4.67 26.37 -5.94
C VAL A 558 -6.12 26.79 -6.20
N LEU A 559 -7.02 26.45 -5.28
CA LEU A 559 -8.45 26.71 -5.42
C LEU A 559 -8.85 28.00 -4.73
N SER A 560 -9.59 28.87 -5.43
CA SER A 560 -10.19 30.07 -4.86
C SER A 560 -11.65 29.80 -4.52
N LEU A 561 -11.96 29.55 -3.24
CA LEU A 561 -13.30 29.26 -2.75
C LEU A 561 -13.72 30.30 -1.72
N SER A 562 -15.00 30.69 -1.74
CA SER A 562 -15.55 31.69 -0.82
C SER A 562 -17.05 31.53 -0.66
N GLY A 563 -17.55 31.68 0.57
CA GLY A 563 -18.96 31.49 0.88
C GLY A 563 -19.40 30.03 0.68
N THR A 564 -20.70 29.83 0.49
CA THR A 564 -21.26 28.50 0.26
C THR A 564 -20.93 28.00 -1.14
N ASN A 565 -20.23 26.87 -1.22
CA ASN A 565 -19.92 26.19 -2.48
C ASN A 565 -20.28 24.71 -2.35
N THR A 566 -20.82 24.14 -3.43
CA THR A 566 -20.99 22.69 -3.58
C THR A 566 -19.85 22.16 -4.44
N ILE A 567 -19.06 21.27 -3.85
CA ILE A 567 -17.93 20.61 -4.50
C ILE A 567 -18.34 19.19 -4.83
N ARG A 568 -17.98 18.71 -6.01
CA ARG A 568 -18.24 17.34 -6.45
C ARG A 568 -16.95 16.55 -6.51
N LEU A 569 -16.89 15.41 -5.82
CA LEU A 569 -15.85 14.41 -6.01
C LEU A 569 -16.39 13.33 -6.94
N THR A 570 -15.69 13.06 -8.04
CA THR A 570 -16.09 12.08 -9.05
C THR A 570 -15.03 11.00 -9.21
N MET A 571 -15.42 9.74 -9.06
CA MET A 571 -14.60 8.60 -9.44
C MET A 571 -14.47 8.60 -10.95
N ALA A 572 -13.27 8.80 -11.50
CA ALA A 572 -13.13 8.97 -12.94
C ALA A 572 -13.50 7.67 -13.68
N ALA A 573 -14.00 7.83 -14.91
CA ALA A 573 -14.22 6.74 -15.84
C ALA A 573 -12.91 5.93 -16.09
N PRO A 574 -13.00 4.67 -16.53
CA PRO A 574 -14.21 3.93 -16.92
C PRO A 574 -14.97 3.30 -15.76
N GLN A 575 -16.27 3.08 -15.94
CA GLN A 575 -17.02 2.11 -15.15
C GLN A 575 -16.64 0.70 -15.61
N SER A 576 -16.12 -0.13 -14.71
CA SER A 576 -15.71 -1.50 -15.01
C SER A 576 -15.68 -2.36 -13.74
N ASN A 577 -15.66 -3.69 -13.90
CA ASN A 577 -15.50 -4.60 -12.77
C ASN A 577 -14.10 -4.47 -12.14
N ILE A 578 -13.13 -3.92 -12.88
CA ILE A 578 -11.77 -3.68 -12.42
C ILE A 578 -11.70 -2.53 -11.44
N THR A 579 -12.38 -1.42 -11.75
CA THR A 579 -12.41 -0.20 -10.93
C THR A 579 -13.41 -0.28 -9.77
N LYS A 580 -14.35 -1.24 -9.82
CA LYS A 580 -15.37 -1.46 -8.80
C LYS A 580 -14.76 -1.90 -7.47
N HIS A 581 -15.11 -1.23 -6.38
CA HIS A 581 -14.65 -1.53 -5.02
C HIS A 581 -13.12 -1.49 -4.94
N THR A 582 -12.48 -0.44 -5.42
CA THR A 582 -11.01 -0.33 -5.41
C THR A 582 -10.46 0.83 -4.60
N THR A 583 -11.32 1.66 -4.03
CA THR A 583 -10.93 2.85 -3.28
C THR A 583 -11.68 2.90 -1.97
N ALA A 584 -10.98 3.32 -0.92
CA ALA A 584 -11.55 3.74 0.35
C ALA A 584 -11.13 5.21 0.57
N LEU A 585 -12.12 6.09 0.65
CA LEU A 585 -11.97 7.54 0.73
C LEU A 585 -12.29 7.99 2.16
N ASN A 586 -11.34 8.63 2.83
CA ASN A 586 -11.48 9.03 4.23
C ASN A 586 -11.92 10.50 4.31
N TYR A 587 -11.05 11.45 3.98
CA TYR A 587 -11.40 12.86 3.97
C TYR A 587 -10.61 13.69 2.99
N MET A 588 -11.14 14.87 2.65
CA MET A 588 -10.43 15.92 1.93
C MET A 588 -10.00 17.02 2.91
N ALA A 589 -8.69 17.28 2.96
CA ALA A 589 -8.11 18.39 3.71
C ALA A 589 -7.86 19.58 2.79
N PHE A 590 -8.58 20.68 3.03
CA PHE A 590 -8.38 21.97 2.38
C PHE A 590 -7.50 22.82 3.28
N VAL A 591 -6.25 23.00 2.88
CA VAL A 591 -5.24 23.73 3.66
C VAL A 591 -4.87 25.03 2.95
N PRO A 592 -4.52 26.10 3.68
CA PRO A 592 -4.20 27.38 3.05
C PRO A 592 -3.02 27.27 2.09
N ALA A 593 -3.22 27.71 0.85
CA ALA A 593 -2.18 27.75 -0.15
C ALA A 593 -1.23 28.93 0.10
N LEU A 594 0.07 28.68 -0.08
CA LEU A 594 1.06 29.74 -0.18
C LEU A 594 0.91 30.44 -1.53
N LEU A 595 0.66 31.74 -1.50
CA LEU A 595 0.45 32.55 -2.70
C LEU A 595 1.65 33.43 -2.96
N VAL A 596 1.98 33.55 -4.24
CA VAL A 596 3.00 34.47 -4.74
C VAL A 596 2.28 35.64 -5.34
N GLU A 597 2.66 36.84 -4.91
CA GLU A 597 2.10 38.08 -5.41
C GLU A 597 3.22 38.97 -5.92
N SER A 598 2.94 39.78 -6.94
CA SER A 598 3.90 40.78 -7.43
C SER A 598 3.29 42.16 -7.58
N ALA A 599 4.16 43.17 -7.57
CA ALA A 599 3.84 44.56 -7.86
C ALA A 599 4.92 45.19 -8.75
N ALA A 600 4.54 46.23 -9.51
CA ALA A 600 5.49 47.02 -10.30
C ALA A 600 6.29 48.02 -9.44
N GLN A 601 5.87 48.28 -8.21
CA GLN A 601 6.47 49.22 -7.27
C GLN A 601 6.48 48.58 -5.87
N VAL A 602 7.49 48.88 -5.05
CA VAL A 602 7.64 48.28 -3.71
C VAL A 602 6.41 48.48 -2.81
N ASN A 603 5.79 49.66 -2.89
CA ASN A 603 4.58 50.04 -2.16
C ASN A 603 3.32 50.05 -3.05
N GLY A 604 3.38 49.38 -4.21
CA GLY A 604 2.25 49.28 -5.15
C GLY A 604 1.21 48.26 -4.72
N PRO A 605 0.08 48.16 -5.46
CA PRO A 605 -0.86 47.07 -5.27
C PRO A 605 -0.20 45.75 -5.69
N TYR A 606 -0.18 44.79 -4.78
CA TYR A 606 0.27 43.42 -5.05
C TYR A 606 -0.88 42.60 -5.60
N THR A 607 -0.63 41.85 -6.66
CA THR A 607 -1.59 40.94 -7.30
C THR A 607 -1.01 39.54 -7.36
N ILE A 608 -1.87 38.52 -7.24
CA ILE A 608 -1.47 37.11 -7.34
C ILE A 608 -0.81 36.86 -8.70
N GLU A 609 0.28 36.08 -8.68
CA GLU A 609 0.97 35.56 -9.86
C GLU A 609 0.46 34.14 -10.14
N PRO A 610 -0.54 33.98 -11.03
CA PRO A 610 -1.18 32.67 -11.25
C PRO A 610 -0.27 31.67 -11.96
N SER A 611 0.83 32.12 -12.55
CA SER A 611 1.84 31.26 -13.19
C SER A 611 2.96 30.84 -12.25
N ALA A 612 2.95 31.30 -10.99
CA ALA A 612 3.97 30.91 -10.03
C ALA A 612 3.76 29.45 -9.62
N ILE A 613 4.81 28.66 -9.78
CA ILE A 613 4.87 27.28 -9.32
C ILE A 613 5.44 27.31 -7.91
N VAL A 614 4.61 26.98 -6.94
CA VAL A 614 5.02 26.85 -5.54
C VAL A 614 5.25 25.37 -5.24
N GLU A 615 6.42 25.04 -4.70
CA GLU A 615 6.77 23.69 -4.29
C GLU A 615 7.01 23.69 -2.76
N PRO A 616 5.95 23.47 -1.96
CA PRO A 616 6.03 23.61 -0.50
C PRO A 616 7.08 22.71 0.15
N GLY A 617 7.25 21.51 -0.39
CA GLY A 617 8.20 20.52 0.16
C GLY A 617 9.66 20.94 0.04
N SER A 618 10.03 21.66 -1.02
CA SER A 618 11.39 22.17 -1.26
C SER A 618 11.56 23.63 -0.85
N ARG A 619 10.48 24.28 -0.40
CA ARG A 619 10.40 25.73 -0.10
C ARG A 619 10.90 26.59 -1.25
N HIS A 620 10.55 26.17 -2.46
CA HIS A 620 10.98 26.81 -3.68
C HIS A 620 9.77 27.35 -4.45
N VAL A 621 9.95 28.50 -5.08
CA VAL A 621 8.99 29.09 -6.00
C VAL A 621 9.70 29.36 -7.31
N THR A 622 9.11 28.93 -8.40
CA THR A 622 9.56 29.26 -9.76
C THR A 622 8.50 30.07 -10.49
N LEU A 623 8.92 31.15 -11.14
CA LEU A 623 8.05 31.97 -11.98
C LEU A 623 8.83 32.51 -13.18
N ALA A 624 8.15 32.75 -14.30
CA ALA A 624 8.82 33.31 -15.48
C ALA A 624 9.28 34.76 -15.20
N ALA A 625 10.50 35.11 -15.61
CA ALA A 625 10.96 36.48 -15.53
C ALA A 625 10.29 37.34 -16.60
N VAL A 626 9.73 38.48 -16.17
CA VAL A 626 9.17 39.50 -17.07
C VAL A 626 10.12 40.69 -17.14
N GLY A 627 10.32 41.26 -18.33
CA GLY A 627 11.39 42.22 -18.64
C GLY A 627 11.37 43.58 -17.90
N ASN A 628 10.48 43.79 -16.95
CA ASN A 628 10.42 44.96 -16.09
C ASN A 628 10.71 44.57 -14.64
N THR A 629 11.26 45.48 -13.84
CA THR A 629 11.44 45.29 -12.40
C THR A 629 10.11 44.91 -11.73
N ARG A 630 10.14 43.87 -10.91
CA ARG A 630 9.01 43.38 -10.11
C ARG A 630 9.43 43.24 -8.66
N PHE A 631 8.48 43.50 -7.76
CA PHE A 631 8.61 43.26 -6.33
C PHE A 631 7.72 42.09 -5.97
N TYR A 632 8.25 41.10 -5.25
CA TYR A 632 7.53 39.88 -4.90
C TYR A 632 7.17 39.87 -3.41
N ARG A 633 6.00 39.32 -3.12
CA ARG A 633 5.50 39.05 -1.77
C ARG A 633 4.99 37.63 -1.71
N LEU A 634 5.25 36.96 -0.59
CA LEU A 634 4.61 35.71 -0.26
C LEU A 634 3.47 36.01 0.71
N ARG A 635 2.26 35.51 0.40
CA ARG A 635 1.09 35.59 1.26
C ARG A 635 0.70 34.19 1.69
N TRP A 636 0.61 34.00 2.99
CA TRP A 636 0.21 32.74 3.59
C TRP A 636 -0.58 32.99 4.89
N ASP A 637 -1.03 31.92 5.53
CA ASP A 637 -1.69 31.95 6.84
C ASP A 637 -0.69 31.99 8.01
N HIS A 638 0.60 31.69 7.74
CA HIS A 638 1.71 31.79 8.69
C HIS A 638 2.76 32.79 8.23
N ALA A 639 3.60 33.25 9.16
CA ALA A 639 4.74 34.10 8.84
C ALA A 639 5.72 33.37 7.92
N VAL A 640 6.04 33.98 6.78
CA VAL A 640 6.98 33.45 5.79
C VAL A 640 7.96 34.54 5.39
N SER A 641 9.21 34.16 5.11
CA SER A 641 10.25 35.10 4.66
C SER A 641 10.99 34.57 3.44
N ILE A 642 11.07 35.38 2.38
CA ILE A 642 11.92 35.10 1.23
C ILE A 642 13.39 35.14 1.67
N LYS A 643 14.15 34.11 1.31
CA LYS A 643 15.57 33.94 1.65
C LYS A 643 16.51 34.32 0.53
N SER A 644 16.18 33.93 -0.69
CA SER A 644 16.93 34.29 -1.87
C SER A 644 15.99 34.57 -3.02
N ILE A 645 16.46 35.40 -3.96
CA ILE A 645 15.83 35.66 -5.24
C ILE A 645 16.94 35.52 -6.28
N ASN A 646 16.82 34.54 -7.17
CA ASN A 646 17.79 34.26 -8.22
C ASN A 646 17.12 34.31 -9.59
N LEU A 647 17.89 34.67 -10.63
CA LEU A 647 17.45 34.56 -12.01
C LEU A 647 18.15 33.35 -12.64
N VAL A 648 17.40 32.32 -13.02
CA VAL A 648 17.93 31.05 -13.54
C VAL A 648 17.17 30.69 -14.82
N GLY A 649 17.86 30.60 -15.95
CA GLY A 649 17.26 30.12 -17.21
C GLY A 649 16.06 30.94 -17.72
N GLY A 650 15.97 32.23 -17.37
CA GLY A 650 14.81 33.08 -17.70
C GLY A 650 13.65 33.02 -16.69
N ASN A 651 13.83 32.30 -15.58
CA ASN A 651 12.89 32.26 -14.46
C ASN A 651 13.45 33.04 -13.27
N VAL A 652 12.56 33.62 -12.47
CA VAL A 652 12.86 34.03 -11.10
C VAL A 652 12.60 32.83 -10.18
N GLU A 653 13.61 32.50 -9.39
CA GLU A 653 13.55 31.46 -8.36
C GLU A 653 13.63 32.08 -6.98
N LEU A 654 12.63 31.81 -6.14
CA LEU A 654 12.60 32.23 -4.75
C LEU A 654 12.80 31.02 -3.86
N THR A 655 13.63 31.16 -2.82
CA THR A 655 13.60 30.25 -1.67
C THR A 655 12.98 30.97 -0.49
N TYR A 656 12.31 30.24 0.40
CA TYR A 656 11.69 30.84 1.59
C TYR A 656 11.84 29.98 2.84
N GLN A 657 11.54 30.56 4.01
CA GLN A 657 11.46 29.84 5.28
C GLN A 657 10.27 30.28 6.12
#